data_AF-A0A497XCY2-F1
#
_entry.id   AF-A0A497XCY2-F1
#
_cell.length_a   1.000
_cell.length_b   1.000
_cell.length_c   1.000
_cell.angle_alpha   90.00
_cell.angle_beta   90.00
_cell.angle_gamma   90.00
#
_symmetry.space_group_name_H-M   'P 1'
#
loop_
_entity.id
_entity.type
_entity.pdbx_description
1 polymer ?
#
loop_
_entity_poly.entity_id
_entity_poly.type
_entity_poly.pdbx_seq_one_letter_code
_entity_poly.pdbx_strand_id
1 'polypeptide(L)'
;MMAGDQRRRQRGFALAIFLVLLVLGIVFATVSQLEIASRPLARSEATLKVLNQAKEALIGYAATYRDTHPNDVFGYLPCPDTDGDGSADALQADCGGTDGKAVVGLLPYRTLGLPDLRDDSGTCLWYAVSGRYKASSDGTSLPKPLNWDTQGQFAIAGTAVTPDSGDGGGAAVIFAAGPPLAGQSRTPAANRCGVTPSEVAAYLDGGNAFTPGTAVITLTPGTAGSTTSNDHIVAVTPADIFDRVIKRADFGNPATAIPAGQINTLANEAKSVIEARMQTDITSNAGAANASLPTNVGSYTPQFSGKYIGDAPAGIVTGTYAGYYTNWSEQFRLVTCSSVDAPCLLVNSGTANCRGALAFAGRTTTGQPRTSAQKIPGTATLGNYFESALGLLNSAATAFTGNEAYAPATPSADFVSCLFPGGFASLARDATSFAAGTVASSGGGSTVASVTTSGTPTINLGSATGYARAGAVWYPTALPLDTSSQSANQSNTGFQEGKLRIYFKYRINTLGPGFTLALADAATNDPTSIDPLMSGASSSTRLGYAGAPVSGTATVGATTVAVTGRSWSSFSGLATITTATAHGFSAGQSVTVTGVSPRGYEVTNEAIVSILSSTRFTYALANNPGPLVAGIRPPKLALEFDTQCNSTRNDPPSGCSGSPHHYAFDYWGSAADNNPAPSSTTQDGSDDVTHNTGVAGDGSQPLNPRSLSITAATATPTANVAAARWAGGTSTITTTAAHGFATGQSVVISDVSPLGYKGTRTVTATDATHFTFALASDPGDYPHVATFSAANWSSAGGGTATVTTSAAHGLGSGQVVTLSGVSPTQWNGTHSVTVTDATHFTFALSADPGTYVSGGMVASPLRTIAGASWSGSYGGTATITTAAAHGLVSGQFVTISGVSPAGYNGVYGVTVSDATHFTFRLTTDPGFYSSGGVLALAPLVQAIGGAAWSSGQASFTTRAPHYLATGQTVVISGMTPAGYNGTHTVAVTDATHFTIPLATNPGAYSAGGSVKFGGGGMTSTVIAAGATSTTIDSASWSRATATATVVTTAAHGLVVGQQVNIAGVYPTAYNGTVTVTSATTTAPYQFTYALAGDPGGSFSGSVFPRPGIATTNMPTGTDIHVRLDLRRSYDAATRQSTLNMKAYIGNPTDFFCLTADFQNLARDLPELCAPPAATIEQNGIVINDVAGPAFANVYVGFTNARGANASDDQSISITNVMFRTQ
;
A
#
# COMPACT_ATOMS: atom_id res chain seq x y z
N MET A 1 -10.00 -17.41 128.44
CA MET A 1 -10.00 -18.60 127.56
C MET A 1 -9.70 -18.11 126.15
N MET A 2 -8.47 -18.33 125.68
CA MET A 2 -8.12 -19.24 124.56
C MET A 2 -8.77 -18.81 123.22
N ALA A 3 -8.09 -18.15 122.28
CA ALA A 3 -6.93 -18.52 121.44
C ALA A 3 -7.27 -19.35 120.18
N GLY A 4 -6.73 -18.89 119.03
CA GLY A 4 -6.63 -19.59 117.73
C GLY A 4 -7.47 -18.94 116.61
N ASP A 5 -7.07 -18.79 115.35
CA ASP A 5 -5.83 -18.98 114.58
C ASP A 5 -6.10 -18.41 113.16
N GLN A 6 -5.06 -17.97 112.44
CA GLN A 6 -4.83 -18.14 110.97
C GLN A 6 -3.83 -17.10 110.41
N ARG A 7 -2.71 -17.61 109.87
CA ARG A 7 -1.66 -16.90 109.13
C ARG A 7 -1.95 -16.81 107.61
N ARG A 8 -1.19 -15.89 106.97
CA ARG A 8 -0.62 -15.84 105.58
C ARG A 8 -1.34 -14.87 104.63
N ARG A 9 -0.70 -14.16 103.67
CA ARG A 9 0.58 -14.23 102.92
C ARG A 9 0.63 -12.94 102.07
N GLN A 10 1.76 -12.20 101.93
CA GLN A 10 2.15 -11.45 100.70
C GLN A 10 3.57 -10.87 100.84
N ARG A 11 4.60 -11.57 100.33
CA ARG A 11 5.92 -11.02 99.94
C ARG A 11 6.45 -11.86 98.77
N GLY A 12 6.06 -11.48 97.55
CA GLY A 12 6.42 -12.21 96.31
C GLY A 12 6.00 -11.48 95.01
N PHE A 13 4.99 -10.60 95.08
CA PHE A 13 4.52 -9.81 93.93
C PHE A 13 5.49 -8.69 93.53
N ALA A 14 6.24 -8.10 94.47
CA ALA A 14 7.11 -6.96 94.19
C ALA A 14 8.31 -7.33 93.29
N LEU A 15 8.91 -8.52 93.48
CA LEU A 15 10.03 -8.99 92.66
C LEU A 15 9.59 -9.31 91.23
N ALA A 16 8.40 -9.90 91.06
CA ALA A 16 7.83 -10.20 89.74
C ALA A 16 7.52 -8.92 88.97
N ILE A 17 6.96 -7.90 89.64
CA ILE A 17 6.70 -6.58 89.02
C ILE A 17 8.02 -5.90 88.62
N PHE A 18 9.04 -5.93 89.48
CA PHE A 18 10.33 -5.30 89.17
C PHE A 18 11.03 -6.00 87.99
N LEU A 19 10.99 -7.33 87.92
CA LEU A 19 11.57 -8.08 86.80
C LEU A 19 10.82 -7.80 85.49
N VAL A 20 9.49 -7.70 85.53
CA VAL A 20 8.69 -7.34 84.35
C VAL A 20 9.01 -5.92 83.89
N LEU A 21 9.16 -4.95 84.80
CA LEU A 21 9.54 -3.58 84.45
C LEU A 21 10.98 -3.50 83.92
N LEU A 22 11.91 -4.29 84.44
CA LEU A 22 13.28 -4.38 83.93
C LEU A 22 13.31 -4.97 82.52
N VAL A 23 12.58 -6.07 82.28
CA VAL A 23 12.47 -6.68 80.95
C VAL A 23 11.80 -5.72 79.96
N LEU A 24 10.71 -5.05 80.35
CA LEU A 24 10.07 -4.03 79.53
C LEU A 24 10.99 -2.83 79.26
N GLY A 25 11.80 -2.41 80.23
CA GLY A 25 12.79 -1.35 80.08
C GLY A 25 13.94 -1.72 79.14
N ILE A 26 14.43 -2.97 79.21
CA ILE A 26 15.44 -3.49 78.29
C ILE A 26 14.85 -3.63 76.88
N VAL A 27 13.63 -4.17 76.75
CA VAL A 27 12.93 -4.27 75.46
C VAL A 27 12.72 -2.88 74.86
N PHE A 28 12.27 -1.90 75.64
CA PHE A 28 12.12 -0.51 75.20
C PHE A 28 13.46 0.12 74.77
N ALA A 29 14.54 -0.11 75.53
CA ALA A 29 15.88 0.35 75.18
C ALA A 29 16.40 -0.31 73.89
N THR A 30 16.17 -1.60 73.69
CA THR A 30 16.61 -2.31 72.46
C THR A 30 15.77 -1.90 71.24
N VAL A 31 14.45 -1.72 71.38
CA VAL A 31 13.57 -1.24 70.30
C VAL A 31 13.91 0.21 69.94
N SER A 32 14.16 1.08 70.92
CA SER A 32 14.57 2.46 70.64
C SER A 32 15.95 2.55 69.99
N GLN A 33 16.92 1.71 70.38
CA GLN A 33 18.22 1.63 69.70
C GLN A 33 18.10 1.07 68.27
N LEU A 34 17.21 0.10 68.04
CA LEU A 34 16.94 -0.44 66.70
C LEU A 34 16.21 0.57 65.81
N GLU A 35 15.28 1.36 66.37
CA GLU A 35 14.65 2.51 65.68
C GLU A 35 15.66 3.61 65.34
N ILE A 36 16.62 3.89 66.22
CA ILE A 36 17.68 4.87 65.96
C ILE A 36 18.61 4.35 64.86
N ALA A 37 18.93 3.06 64.85
CA ALA A 37 19.77 2.42 63.83
C ALA A 37 19.07 2.22 62.48
N SER A 38 17.73 2.07 62.44
CA SER A 38 16.96 1.88 61.20
C SER A 38 16.53 3.18 60.52
N ARG A 39 16.52 4.31 61.23
CA ARG A 39 16.20 5.65 60.68
C ARG A 39 17.10 6.07 59.50
N PRO A 40 18.44 5.91 59.54
CA PRO A 40 19.29 6.22 58.39
C PRO A 40 18.97 5.37 57.15
N LEU A 41 18.62 4.09 57.35
CA LEU A 41 18.26 3.19 56.26
C LEU A 41 16.92 3.57 55.63
N ALA A 42 15.88 3.79 56.43
CA ALA A 42 14.56 4.22 55.95
C ALA A 42 14.59 5.60 55.26
N ARG A 43 15.44 6.50 55.74
CA ARG A 43 15.73 7.80 55.11
C ARG A 43 16.41 7.64 53.75
N SER A 44 17.41 6.77 53.68
CA SER A 44 18.09 6.43 52.41
C SER A 44 17.12 5.81 51.40
N GLU A 45 16.21 4.92 51.83
CA GLU A 45 15.16 4.37 50.97
C GLU A 45 14.21 5.44 50.42
N ALA A 46 13.81 6.41 51.25
CA ALA A 46 12.97 7.54 50.82
C ALA A 46 13.70 8.43 49.79
N THR A 47 14.96 8.77 50.05
CA THR A 47 15.79 9.55 49.13
C THR A 47 16.03 8.80 47.81
N LEU A 48 16.28 7.49 47.84
CA LEU A 48 16.43 6.66 46.63
C LEU A 48 15.15 6.61 45.79
N LYS A 49 13.96 6.58 46.42
CA LYS A 49 12.69 6.64 45.69
C LYS A 49 12.54 7.95 44.91
N VAL A 50 12.92 9.07 45.53
CA VAL A 50 12.89 10.40 44.89
C VAL A 50 13.92 10.49 43.75
N LEU A 51 15.14 9.99 43.97
CA LEU A 51 16.18 9.92 42.94
C LEU A 51 15.77 9.05 41.76
N ASN A 52 15.11 7.91 42.00
CA ASN A 52 14.59 7.05 40.94
C ASN A 52 13.43 7.71 40.17
N GLN A 53 12.57 8.47 40.83
CA GLN A 53 11.54 9.25 40.15
C GLN A 53 12.14 10.31 39.22
N ALA A 54 13.19 11.01 39.67
CA ALA A 54 13.92 11.96 38.85
C ALA A 54 14.65 11.27 37.66
N LYS A 55 15.27 10.11 37.90
CA LYS A 55 15.89 9.27 36.86
C LYS A 55 14.91 8.87 35.77
N GLU A 56 13.74 8.35 36.14
CA GLU A 56 12.71 7.97 35.17
C GLU A 56 12.19 9.15 34.36
N ALA A 57 12.07 10.34 34.97
CA ALA A 57 11.66 11.54 34.25
C ALA A 57 12.71 12.00 33.23
N LEU A 58 13.99 11.92 33.57
CA LEU A 58 15.09 12.23 32.64
C LEU A 58 15.15 11.25 31.46
N ILE A 59 14.99 9.94 31.73
CA ILE A 59 14.88 8.92 30.67
C ILE A 59 13.65 9.19 29.78
N GLY A 60 12.52 9.55 30.39
CA GLY A 60 11.31 9.96 29.68
C GLY A 60 11.56 11.15 28.75
N TYR A 61 12.13 12.23 29.27
CA TYR A 61 12.49 13.42 28.50
C TYR A 61 13.41 13.07 27.31
N ALA A 62 14.47 12.29 27.55
CA ALA A 62 15.40 11.87 26.49
C ALA A 62 14.72 11.04 25.40
N ALA A 63 13.80 10.15 25.79
CA ALA A 63 13.04 9.33 24.86
C ALA A 63 11.95 10.10 24.09
N THR A 64 11.52 11.28 24.56
CA THR A 64 10.51 12.12 23.91
C THR A 64 11.08 13.40 23.32
N TYR A 65 12.39 13.66 23.44
CA TYR A 65 13.00 14.93 23.01
C TYR A 65 12.65 15.31 21.56
N ARG A 66 12.69 14.32 20.66
CA ARG A 66 12.37 14.50 19.24
C ARG A 66 10.90 14.87 18.98
N ASP A 67 9.99 14.56 19.90
CA ASP A 67 8.55 14.83 19.73
C ASP A 67 8.28 16.34 19.60
N THR A 68 9.13 17.17 20.21
CA THR A 68 9.13 18.63 20.06
C THR A 68 10.27 19.17 19.19
N HIS A 69 11.21 18.32 18.78
CA HIS A 69 12.39 18.66 17.96
C HIS A 69 12.49 17.71 16.73
N PRO A 70 11.59 17.85 15.74
CA PRO A 70 11.45 16.90 14.62
C PRO A 70 12.65 16.85 13.66
N ASN A 71 13.66 17.71 13.82
CA ASN A 71 14.91 17.69 13.04
C ASN A 71 16.09 17.01 13.79
N ASP A 72 15.90 16.64 15.06
CA ASP A 72 16.97 16.15 15.94
C ASP A 72 16.79 14.70 16.42
N VAL A 73 17.83 14.09 16.97
CA VAL A 73 17.77 12.71 17.47
C VAL A 73 17.12 12.60 18.85
N PHE A 74 16.71 11.39 19.22
CA PHE A 74 16.40 11.05 20.62
C PHE A 74 17.67 11.06 21.47
N GLY A 75 17.51 11.21 22.79
CA GLY A 75 18.58 11.00 23.75
C GLY A 75 19.07 12.26 24.47
N TYR A 76 18.74 13.45 23.98
CA TYR A 76 19.14 14.69 24.66
C TYR A 76 18.40 14.86 25.98
N LEU A 77 19.13 15.33 26.99
CA LEU A 77 18.69 15.58 28.35
C LEU A 77 18.61 17.10 28.59
N PRO A 78 17.72 17.56 29.48
CA PRO A 78 17.57 18.99 29.72
C PRO A 78 18.84 19.56 30.35
N CYS A 79 19.08 20.84 30.13
CA CYS A 79 20.11 21.56 30.87
C CYS A 79 19.73 21.71 32.35
N PRO A 80 20.71 21.72 33.28
CA PRO A 80 20.44 22.00 34.68
C PRO A 80 19.78 23.37 34.89
N ASP A 81 19.07 23.50 36.00
CA ASP A 81 18.58 24.77 36.53
C ASP A 81 19.73 25.45 37.30
N THR A 82 20.14 26.63 36.86
CA THR A 82 21.28 27.38 37.39
C THR A 82 20.89 28.64 38.15
N ASP A 83 19.62 29.03 38.14
CA ASP A 83 19.11 30.21 38.86
C ASP A 83 18.12 29.84 40.00
N GLY A 84 17.64 28.60 40.02
CA GLY A 84 16.76 28.02 41.03
C GLY A 84 15.27 28.27 40.81
N ASP A 85 14.84 28.61 39.59
CA ASP A 85 13.43 28.81 39.23
C ASP A 85 12.66 27.48 39.00
N GLY A 86 13.39 26.38 38.82
CA GLY A 86 12.91 25.03 38.53
C GLY A 86 12.89 24.66 37.04
N SER A 87 13.37 25.51 36.15
CA SER A 87 13.37 25.37 34.69
C SER A 87 14.78 25.11 34.16
N ALA A 88 14.89 24.47 32.99
CA ALA A 88 16.18 24.20 32.36
C ALA A 88 16.78 25.45 31.69
N ASP A 89 18.02 25.79 32.01
CA ASP A 89 18.73 26.96 31.47
C ASP A 89 19.49 26.68 30.18
N ALA A 90 18.74 26.35 29.12
CA ALA A 90 19.31 25.88 27.87
C ALA A 90 19.93 26.97 26.95
N LEU A 91 19.78 28.26 27.29
CA LEU A 91 20.40 29.41 26.59
C LEU A 91 21.72 29.90 27.22
N GLN A 92 22.15 29.32 28.34
CA GLN A 92 23.37 29.74 29.00
C GLN A 92 24.61 29.28 28.21
N ALA A 93 25.68 30.08 28.20
CA ALA A 93 26.90 29.84 27.41
C ALA A 93 27.54 28.45 27.62
N ASP A 94 27.26 27.80 28.75
CA ASP A 94 27.79 26.49 29.11
C ASP A 94 26.98 25.32 28.54
N CYS A 95 25.70 25.55 28.25
CA CYS A 95 24.77 24.60 27.65
C CYS A 95 24.62 24.80 26.13
N GLY A 96 24.61 26.03 25.64
CA GLY A 96 24.39 26.39 24.23
C GLY A 96 25.63 26.50 23.33
N GLY A 97 26.44 25.43 23.21
CA GLY A 97 27.36 25.31 22.07
C GLY A 97 28.78 24.78 22.29
N THR A 98 29.15 24.31 23.49
CA THR A 98 30.48 23.70 23.72
C THR A 98 30.39 22.18 23.83
N ASP A 99 30.78 21.45 22.77
CA ASP A 99 30.89 19.99 22.81
C ASP A 99 31.89 19.52 23.90
N GLY A 100 31.61 18.38 24.54
CA GLY A 100 32.48 17.78 25.55
C GLY A 100 32.54 18.49 26.91
N LYS A 101 31.78 19.57 27.15
CA LYS A 101 31.67 20.20 28.48
C LYS A 101 30.43 19.72 29.23
N ALA A 102 30.62 18.98 30.33
CA ALA A 102 29.58 18.66 31.30
C ALA A 102 29.12 19.91 32.07
N VAL A 103 27.85 19.93 32.47
CA VAL A 103 27.23 21.06 33.19
C VAL A 103 26.53 20.51 34.44
N VAL A 104 26.62 21.23 35.56
CA VAL A 104 26.02 20.87 36.84
C VAL A 104 25.20 22.03 37.39
N GLY A 105 24.08 21.71 38.03
CA GLY A 105 23.16 22.66 38.67
C GLY A 105 22.07 21.91 39.43
N LEU A 106 20.90 22.52 39.58
CA LEU A 106 19.72 21.91 40.17
C LEU A 106 18.92 21.11 39.13
N LEU A 107 18.12 20.15 39.61
CA LEU A 107 17.21 19.40 38.76
C LEU A 107 16.08 20.33 38.25
N PRO A 108 15.88 20.47 36.92
CA PRO A 108 14.86 21.33 36.34
C PRO A 108 13.47 20.68 36.41
N TYR A 109 12.92 20.56 37.62
CA TYR A 109 11.70 19.80 37.91
C TYR A 109 10.48 20.30 37.12
N ARG A 110 10.37 21.60 36.81
CA ARG A 110 9.27 22.15 36.01
C ARG A 110 9.37 21.71 34.57
N THR A 111 10.56 21.76 33.98
CA THR A 111 10.81 21.28 32.61
C THR A 111 10.52 19.78 32.48
N LEU A 112 10.79 19.02 33.54
CA LEU A 112 10.51 17.57 33.60
C LEU A 112 9.04 17.24 33.95
N GLY A 113 8.18 18.23 34.20
CA GLY A 113 6.79 18.00 34.59
C GLY A 113 6.65 17.32 35.97
N LEU A 114 7.66 17.47 36.83
CA LEU A 114 7.70 16.88 38.16
C LEU A 114 7.22 17.86 39.24
N PRO A 115 6.75 17.36 40.39
CA PRO A 115 6.67 18.17 41.60
C PRO A 115 8.08 18.59 42.07
N ASP A 116 8.16 19.55 42.99
CA ASP A 116 9.39 19.98 43.66
C ASP A 116 9.95 18.81 44.50
N LEU A 117 10.78 17.98 43.86
CA LEU A 117 11.37 16.78 44.45
C LEU A 117 12.54 17.15 45.37
N ARG A 118 12.49 16.66 46.60
CA ARG A 118 13.47 16.95 47.65
C ARG A 118 13.93 15.66 48.32
N ASP A 119 15.17 15.66 48.79
CA ASP A 119 15.70 14.57 49.60
C ASP A 119 15.08 14.55 51.01
N ASP A 120 15.44 13.55 51.81
CA ASP A 120 14.97 13.38 53.19
C ASP A 120 15.40 14.52 54.15
N SER A 121 16.38 15.35 53.74
CA SER A 121 16.81 16.55 54.44
C SER A 121 16.00 17.80 54.05
N GLY A 122 15.13 17.70 53.03
CA GLY A 122 14.33 18.81 52.50
C GLY A 122 15.08 19.67 51.46
N THR A 123 16.22 19.22 50.96
CA THR A 123 17.04 19.92 49.98
C THR A 123 16.63 19.54 48.55
N CYS A 124 16.68 20.50 47.62
CA CYS A 124 16.46 20.22 46.20
C CYS A 124 17.53 19.26 45.64
N LEU A 125 17.15 18.45 44.65
CA LEU A 125 18.10 17.56 43.98
C LEU A 125 19.04 18.34 43.07
N TRP A 126 20.32 17.95 43.07
CA TRP A 126 21.31 18.42 42.11
C TRP A 126 21.35 17.49 40.89
N TYR A 127 21.76 18.02 39.76
CA TYR A 127 21.76 17.34 38.48
C TYR A 127 22.96 17.78 37.65
N ALA A 128 23.67 16.82 37.07
CA ALA A 128 24.76 17.04 36.13
C ALA A 128 24.52 16.27 34.83
N VAL A 129 24.76 16.92 33.70
CA VAL A 129 24.59 16.35 32.35
C VAL A 129 25.92 16.28 31.61
N SER A 130 26.15 15.17 30.91
CA SER A 130 27.32 14.99 30.07
C SER A 130 27.29 15.91 28.86
N GLY A 131 28.47 16.35 28.42
CA GLY A 131 28.61 17.32 27.34
C GLY A 131 27.99 16.92 26.01
N ARG A 132 27.91 15.61 25.68
CA ARG A 132 27.26 15.10 24.44
C ARG A 132 25.76 14.84 24.57
N TYR A 133 25.23 14.88 25.79
CA TYR A 133 23.83 14.58 26.08
C TYR A 133 22.98 15.82 26.34
N LYS A 134 23.56 17.01 26.42
CA LYS A 134 22.82 18.24 26.75
C LYS A 134 22.00 18.75 25.56
N ALA A 135 20.74 19.06 25.83
CA ALA A 135 19.88 19.81 24.93
C ALA A 135 20.27 21.30 24.90
N SER A 136 19.91 21.99 23.81
CA SER A 136 19.94 23.45 23.72
C SER A 136 18.56 23.94 23.28
N SER A 137 18.12 25.10 23.79
CA SER A 137 16.82 25.69 23.43
C SER A 137 16.84 26.42 22.09
N ASP A 138 18.01 26.62 21.49
CA ASP A 138 18.17 27.17 20.14
C ASP A 138 18.15 26.09 19.04
N GLY A 139 18.23 24.80 19.40
CA GLY A 139 18.25 23.65 18.48
C GLY A 139 19.35 23.65 17.40
N THR A 140 20.27 24.61 17.41
CA THR A 140 21.20 24.87 16.28
C THR A 140 22.65 24.52 16.60
N SER A 141 22.97 24.26 17.87
CA SER A 141 24.33 23.99 18.36
C SER A 141 24.45 22.72 19.21
N LEU A 142 23.57 21.73 18.97
CA LEU A 142 23.58 20.46 19.70
C LEU A 142 24.88 19.66 19.49
N PRO A 143 25.44 19.07 20.55
CA PRO A 143 26.66 18.26 20.49
C PRO A 143 26.42 16.94 19.75
N LYS A 144 27.39 16.50 18.94
CA LYS A 144 27.27 15.32 18.06
C LYS A 144 28.58 14.51 18.11
N PRO A 145 28.54 13.18 17.91
CA PRO A 145 27.34 12.35 17.69
C PRO A 145 26.60 12.00 18.98
N LEU A 146 25.29 11.76 18.85
CA LEU A 146 24.40 11.22 19.88
C LEU A 146 23.56 10.08 19.30
N ASN A 147 23.89 8.86 19.71
CA ASN A 147 23.25 7.60 19.33
C ASN A 147 23.42 6.57 20.46
N TRP A 148 23.00 5.33 20.24
CA TRP A 148 23.07 4.27 21.25
C TRP A 148 24.48 3.86 21.67
N ASP A 149 25.51 4.28 20.94
CA ASP A 149 26.90 4.00 21.27
C ASP A 149 27.56 5.18 21.98
N THR A 150 26.91 6.34 22.07
CA THR A 150 27.52 7.55 22.65
C THR A 150 27.88 7.31 24.11
N GLN A 151 29.11 7.66 24.51
CA GLN A 151 29.56 7.51 25.88
C GLN A 151 29.16 8.72 26.74
N GLY A 152 28.76 8.45 27.98
CA GLY A 152 28.66 9.45 29.04
C GLY A 152 30.04 9.80 29.63
N GLN A 153 30.16 10.98 30.24
CA GLN A 153 31.44 11.46 30.81
C GLN A 153 31.62 11.05 32.28
N PHE A 154 30.55 10.65 32.97
CA PHE A 154 30.61 10.39 34.41
C PHE A 154 31.01 8.94 34.70
N ALA A 155 32.01 8.77 35.56
CA ALA A 155 32.38 7.51 36.18
C ALA A 155 31.97 7.53 37.65
N ILE A 156 31.31 6.47 38.15
CA ILE A 156 30.91 6.39 39.57
C ILE A 156 31.84 5.41 40.28
N ALA A 157 32.67 5.94 41.20
CA ALA A 157 33.67 5.17 41.93
C ALA A 157 33.02 4.01 42.72
N GLY A 158 33.65 2.84 42.68
CA GLY A 158 33.15 1.63 43.34
C GLY A 158 31.98 0.95 42.61
N THR A 159 31.60 1.41 41.41
CA THR A 159 30.57 0.77 40.56
C THR A 159 31.13 0.43 39.18
N ALA A 160 30.34 -0.28 38.36
CA ALA A 160 30.69 -0.57 36.98
C ALA A 160 30.50 0.61 36.01
N VAL A 161 29.87 1.71 36.45
CA VAL A 161 29.52 2.85 35.58
C VAL A 161 30.78 3.67 35.27
N THR A 162 31.39 3.43 34.11
CA THR A 162 32.50 4.22 33.55
C THR A 162 32.35 4.36 32.02
N PRO A 163 32.91 5.40 31.38
CA PRO A 163 32.63 5.70 29.96
C PRO A 163 32.85 4.53 28.97
N ASP A 164 33.90 3.72 29.17
CA ASP A 164 34.20 2.53 28.34
C ASP A 164 33.80 1.21 29.02
N SER A 165 32.91 1.25 30.02
CA SER A 165 32.29 0.04 30.60
C SER A 165 31.08 -0.43 29.80
N GLY A 166 30.53 -1.58 30.21
CA GLY A 166 29.24 -2.07 29.70
C GLY A 166 28.18 -0.97 29.67
N ASP A 167 27.99 -0.21 30.75
CA ASP A 167 26.90 0.79 30.77
C ASP A 167 27.19 2.07 29.96
N GLY A 168 28.40 2.25 29.41
CA GLY A 168 28.81 3.44 28.65
C GLY A 168 28.98 4.72 29.49
N GLY A 169 29.07 4.59 30.81
CA GLY A 169 29.21 5.71 31.75
C GLY A 169 27.89 6.41 32.08
N GLY A 170 27.94 7.44 32.92
CA GLY A 170 26.78 8.27 33.22
C GLY A 170 26.58 9.33 32.14
N ALA A 171 25.46 9.27 31.41
CA ALA A 171 24.98 10.34 30.54
C ALA A 171 24.50 11.55 31.37
N ALA A 172 23.90 11.28 32.52
CA ALA A 172 23.65 12.26 33.57
C ALA A 172 23.74 11.65 34.95
N VAL A 173 23.85 12.49 35.97
CA VAL A 173 23.92 12.10 37.36
C VAL A 173 23.05 13.01 38.22
N ILE A 174 22.31 12.42 39.14
CA ILE A 174 21.43 13.09 40.08
C ILE A 174 22.01 12.89 41.48
N PHE A 175 22.10 13.98 42.24
CA PHE A 175 22.64 13.96 43.59
C PHE A 175 21.59 14.42 44.60
N ALA A 176 21.52 13.71 45.72
CA ALA A 176 20.94 14.22 46.95
C ALA A 176 22.10 14.58 47.89
N ALA A 177 22.26 15.88 48.16
CA ALA A 177 23.38 16.45 48.92
C ALA A 177 23.28 16.22 50.44
N GLY A 178 22.15 15.68 50.91
CA GLY A 178 21.92 15.37 52.31
C GLY A 178 22.03 16.58 53.25
N PRO A 179 22.02 16.34 54.57
CA PRO A 179 22.21 17.40 55.56
C PRO A 179 23.65 17.97 55.49
N PRO A 180 23.86 19.26 55.82
CA PRO A 180 25.20 19.85 55.85
C PRO A 180 26.14 19.10 56.79
N LEU A 181 27.34 18.75 56.31
CA LEU A 181 28.39 18.16 57.13
C LEU A 181 29.09 19.20 58.00
N ALA A 182 29.76 18.75 59.07
CA ALA A 182 30.51 19.64 59.95
C ALA A 182 31.62 20.37 59.18
N GLY A 183 31.53 21.70 59.10
CA GLY A 183 32.46 22.55 58.34
C GLY A 183 31.99 22.97 56.95
N GLN A 184 30.88 22.42 56.44
CA GLN A 184 30.20 22.97 55.25
C GLN A 184 29.39 24.22 55.63
N SER A 185 29.63 25.32 54.91
CA SER A 185 28.82 26.53 54.99
C SER A 185 28.06 26.69 53.68
N ARG A 186 26.74 26.49 53.72
CA ARG A 186 25.85 26.63 52.56
C ARG A 186 25.19 28.01 52.60
N THR A 187 25.50 28.89 51.64
CA THR A 187 24.91 30.23 51.58
C THR A 187 23.45 30.13 51.13
N PRO A 188 22.46 30.61 51.92
CA PRO A 188 21.07 30.59 51.52
C PRO A 188 20.82 31.56 50.36
N ALA A 189 20.09 31.12 49.32
CA ALA A 189 19.68 31.95 48.19
C ALA A 189 18.20 32.36 48.27
N ALA A 190 17.84 33.49 47.66
CA ALA A 190 16.46 33.97 47.56
C ALA A 190 15.68 33.30 46.40
N ASN A 191 15.81 31.98 46.26
CA ASN A 191 15.05 31.15 45.32
C ASN A 191 14.27 30.05 46.07
N ARG A 192 13.44 29.30 45.35
CA ARG A 192 12.56 28.28 45.96
C ARG A 192 13.34 27.13 46.61
N CYS A 193 14.54 26.87 46.12
CA CYS A 193 15.42 25.83 46.67
C CYS A 193 16.24 26.31 47.87
N GLY A 194 16.37 27.62 48.09
CA GLY A 194 17.24 28.16 49.14
C GLY A 194 18.73 27.87 48.89
N VAL A 195 19.09 27.48 47.66
CA VAL A 195 20.42 27.00 47.25
C VAL A 195 21.02 27.98 46.25
N THR A 196 22.30 28.29 46.37
CA THR A 196 23.07 29.06 45.37
C THR A 196 23.68 28.08 44.35
N PRO A 197 23.13 27.91 43.12
CA PRO A 197 23.55 26.83 42.23
C PRO A 197 24.99 26.96 41.71
N SER A 198 25.58 28.16 41.79
CA SER A 198 26.99 28.41 41.45
C SER A 198 27.98 27.91 42.52
N GLU A 199 27.52 27.57 43.73
CA GLU A 199 28.37 27.10 44.84
C GLU A 199 28.42 25.56 44.94
N VAL A 200 28.55 24.85 43.82
CA VAL A 200 28.50 23.36 43.74
C VAL A 200 29.34 22.67 44.83
N ALA A 201 30.58 23.13 45.05
CA ALA A 201 31.52 22.55 46.01
C ALA A 201 31.12 22.74 47.49
N ALA A 202 30.17 23.62 47.80
CA ALA A 202 29.64 23.80 49.14
C ALA A 202 28.53 22.78 49.49
N TYR A 203 28.00 22.09 48.47
CA TYR A 203 26.89 21.14 48.61
C TYR A 203 27.30 19.71 48.27
N LEU A 204 28.02 19.49 47.16
CA LEU A 204 28.43 18.16 46.71
C LEU A 204 29.80 17.77 47.28
N ASP A 205 29.84 16.66 48.00
CA ASP A 205 30.99 16.06 48.68
C ASP A 205 31.91 15.26 47.76
N GLY A 206 33.07 14.85 48.28
CA GLY A 206 33.95 13.88 47.61
C GLY A 206 34.94 14.46 46.60
N GLY A 207 35.06 15.80 46.50
CA GLY A 207 36.03 16.45 45.61
C GLY A 207 35.65 16.38 44.13
N ASN A 208 34.35 16.26 43.82
CA ASN A 208 33.81 16.19 42.47
C ASN A 208 34.15 17.47 41.68
N ALA A 209 35.19 17.42 40.84
CA ALA A 209 35.63 18.55 40.03
C ALA A 209 34.96 18.52 38.65
N PHE A 210 33.96 19.39 38.44
CA PHE A 210 33.32 19.62 37.13
C PHE A 210 34.17 20.57 36.27
N THR A 211 35.46 20.23 36.09
CA THR A 211 36.39 21.07 35.34
C THR A 211 36.04 21.03 33.84
N PRO A 212 35.90 22.19 33.16
CA PRO A 212 35.62 22.23 31.73
C PRO A 212 36.65 21.46 30.90
N GLY A 213 36.19 20.70 29.90
CA GLY A 213 37.07 19.93 28.99
C GLY A 213 37.58 18.59 29.53
N THR A 214 37.13 18.17 30.72
CA THR A 214 37.51 16.87 31.29
C THR A 214 36.79 15.73 30.55
N ALA A 215 37.55 14.78 30.01
CA ALA A 215 36.99 13.63 29.27
C ALA A 215 36.20 12.67 30.16
N VAL A 216 36.68 12.42 31.39
CA VAL A 216 36.05 11.55 32.39
C VAL A 216 35.98 12.23 33.75
N ILE A 217 34.78 12.39 34.29
CA ILE A 217 34.54 12.98 35.61
C ILE A 217 34.23 11.84 36.58
N THR A 218 35.12 11.58 37.52
CA THR A 218 34.93 10.54 38.54
C THR A 218 34.20 11.11 39.74
N LEU A 219 33.07 10.50 40.10
CA LEU A 219 32.22 10.89 41.22
C LEU A 219 32.25 9.80 42.28
N THR A 220 32.37 10.18 43.54
CA THR A 220 32.46 9.24 44.66
C THR A 220 31.17 9.29 45.48
N PRO A 221 30.35 8.22 45.53
CA PRO A 221 29.17 8.19 46.37
C PRO A 221 29.50 8.30 47.86
N GLY A 222 28.68 9.04 48.58
CA GLY A 222 28.73 9.11 50.03
C GLY A 222 28.23 7.83 50.70
N THR A 223 28.55 7.68 51.98
CA THR A 223 28.05 6.57 52.81
C THR A 223 27.12 7.12 53.88
N ALA A 224 26.01 6.44 54.13
CA ALA A 224 25.05 6.87 55.15
C ALA A 224 25.74 7.01 56.53
N GLY A 225 25.62 8.18 57.15
CA GLY A 225 26.23 8.49 58.45
C GLY A 225 27.72 8.87 58.41
N SER A 226 28.32 8.97 57.21
CA SER A 226 29.67 9.49 57.03
C SER A 226 29.76 10.96 57.43
N THR A 227 30.88 11.34 58.04
CA THR A 227 31.18 12.73 58.41
C THR A 227 31.97 13.47 57.33
N THR A 228 32.33 12.81 56.22
CA THR A 228 33.18 13.37 55.16
C THR A 228 32.53 13.34 53.77
N SER A 229 31.51 12.52 53.57
CA SER A 229 30.70 12.52 52.34
C SER A 229 29.40 11.77 52.57
N ASN A 230 28.26 12.47 52.48
CA ASN A 230 26.93 11.88 52.68
C ASN A 230 26.02 11.94 51.43
N ASP A 231 26.57 12.32 50.28
CA ASP A 231 25.83 12.41 49.02
C ASP A 231 25.33 11.05 48.51
N HIS A 232 24.05 10.98 48.15
CA HIS A 232 23.52 9.86 47.37
C HIS A 232 23.53 10.19 45.88
N ILE A 233 24.02 9.26 45.07
CA ILE A 233 24.22 9.45 43.63
C ILE A 233 23.44 8.39 42.85
N VAL A 234 22.69 8.82 41.83
CA VAL A 234 22.06 7.94 40.84
C VAL A 234 22.46 8.39 39.44
N ALA A 235 22.99 7.47 38.64
CA ALA A 235 23.35 7.72 37.25
C ALA A 235 22.22 7.32 36.29
N VAL A 236 22.06 8.12 35.24
CA VAL A 236 21.33 7.78 34.02
C VAL A 236 22.37 7.37 32.98
N THR A 237 22.31 6.15 32.49
CA THR A 237 23.30 5.63 31.53
C THR A 237 22.78 5.75 30.09
N PRO A 238 23.66 5.77 29.07
CA PRO A 238 23.25 5.62 27.67
C PRO A 238 22.36 4.39 27.44
N ALA A 239 22.66 3.28 28.10
CA ALA A 239 21.87 2.05 28.01
C ALA A 239 20.43 2.25 28.51
N ASP A 240 20.25 2.92 29.66
CA ASP A 240 18.92 3.26 30.21
C ASP A 240 18.08 4.06 29.20
N ILE A 241 18.70 5.03 28.53
CA ILE A 241 18.05 5.91 27.55
C ILE A 241 17.64 5.11 26.32
N PHE A 242 18.56 4.38 25.70
CA PHE A 242 18.28 3.70 24.44
C PHE A 242 17.44 2.43 24.60
N ASP A 243 17.44 1.79 25.77
CA ASP A 243 16.46 0.74 26.12
C ASP A 243 15.01 1.24 26.08
N ARG A 244 14.79 2.54 26.36
CA ARG A 244 13.48 3.18 26.22
C ARG A 244 13.22 3.60 24.78
N VAL A 245 14.20 4.20 24.09
CA VAL A 245 14.05 4.71 22.73
C VAL A 245 13.71 3.60 21.72
N ILE A 246 14.40 2.45 21.77
CA ILE A 246 14.17 1.37 20.78
C ILE A 246 12.76 0.76 20.83
N LYS A 247 12.06 0.91 21.96
CA LYS A 247 10.69 0.42 22.15
C LYS A 247 9.65 1.32 21.50
N ARG A 248 10.04 2.52 21.05
CA ARG A 248 9.12 3.45 20.40
C ARG A 248 8.79 3.00 18.98
N ALA A 249 7.52 3.13 18.62
CA ALA A 249 7.04 2.80 17.28
C ALA A 249 7.72 3.68 16.21
N ASP A 250 7.81 4.98 16.43
CA ASP A 250 8.43 5.93 15.50
C ASP A 250 9.95 5.83 15.42
N PHE A 251 10.61 5.02 16.26
CA PHE A 251 12.04 4.73 16.13
C PHE A 251 12.28 3.61 15.12
N GLY A 252 11.59 2.48 15.28
CA GLY A 252 11.89 1.22 14.59
C GLY A 252 10.88 0.74 13.55
N ASN A 253 9.72 1.38 13.42
CA ASN A 253 8.70 0.99 12.45
C ASN A 253 9.24 0.96 11.00
N PRO A 254 8.57 0.25 10.09
CA PRO A 254 8.80 0.42 8.66
C PRO A 254 8.67 1.91 8.26
N ALA A 255 9.43 2.34 7.25
CA ALA A 255 9.36 3.72 6.76
C ALA A 255 7.98 4.10 6.19
N THR A 256 7.17 3.10 5.82
CA THR A 256 5.80 3.27 5.29
C THR A 256 4.71 3.27 6.37
N ALA A 257 5.04 2.96 7.62
CA ALA A 257 4.07 2.94 8.71
C ALA A 257 3.78 4.35 9.23
N ILE A 258 2.71 4.50 10.00
CA ILE A 258 2.36 5.77 10.67
C ILE A 258 2.32 5.51 12.18
N PRO A 259 3.25 6.10 12.97
CA PRO A 259 4.38 6.92 12.54
C PRO A 259 5.48 6.09 11.85
N ALA A 260 6.23 6.71 10.93
CA ALA A 260 7.35 6.09 10.23
C ALA A 260 8.55 5.92 11.18
N GLY A 261 9.30 4.83 11.04
CA GLY A 261 10.51 4.60 11.84
C GLY A 261 11.67 5.49 11.41
N GLN A 262 12.30 6.19 12.36
CA GLN A 262 13.38 7.13 12.08
C GLN A 262 14.64 6.46 11.51
N ILE A 263 15.04 5.29 12.03
CA ILE A 263 16.24 4.58 11.56
C ILE A 263 16.05 4.07 10.13
N ASN A 264 14.86 3.52 9.84
CA ASN A 264 14.53 3.04 8.50
C ASN A 264 14.41 4.19 7.50
N THR A 265 13.83 5.31 7.90
CA THR A 265 13.81 6.53 7.07
C THR A 265 15.23 7.03 6.79
N LEU A 266 16.08 7.11 7.81
CA LEU A 266 17.46 7.53 7.66
C LEU A 266 18.24 6.64 6.67
N ALA A 267 18.13 5.32 6.82
CA ALA A 267 18.81 4.36 5.95
C ALA A 267 18.33 4.48 4.49
N ASN A 268 17.03 4.69 4.28
CA ASN A 268 16.46 4.91 2.95
C ASN A 268 16.99 6.20 2.31
N GLU A 269 17.08 7.31 3.07
CA GLU A 269 17.64 8.57 2.57
C GLU A 269 19.13 8.43 2.19
N ALA A 270 19.93 7.80 3.05
CA ALA A 270 21.35 7.55 2.80
C ALA A 270 21.56 6.67 1.56
N LYS A 271 20.80 5.56 1.45
CA LYS A 271 20.76 4.69 0.28
C LYS A 271 20.47 5.48 -0.98
N SER A 272 19.43 6.30 -0.95
CA SER A 272 18.95 7.11 -2.07
C SER A 272 20.06 7.99 -2.68
N VAL A 273 20.78 8.72 -1.82
CA VAL A 273 21.81 9.67 -2.28
C VAL A 273 23.05 8.93 -2.79
N ILE A 274 23.40 7.80 -2.17
CA ILE A 274 24.50 6.98 -2.67
C ILE A 274 24.14 6.38 -4.04
N GLU A 275 22.91 5.90 -4.23
CA GLU A 275 22.47 5.41 -5.55
C GLU A 275 22.45 6.52 -6.61
N ALA A 276 22.12 7.77 -6.23
CA ALA A 276 22.22 8.91 -7.13
C ALA A 276 23.68 9.17 -7.55
N ARG A 277 24.63 9.11 -6.59
CA ARG A 277 26.07 9.23 -6.87
C ARG A 277 26.58 8.09 -7.75
N MET A 278 26.09 6.86 -7.54
CA MET A 278 26.39 5.72 -8.42
C MET A 278 25.87 5.95 -9.84
N GLN A 279 24.67 6.53 -10.00
CA GLN A 279 24.17 6.90 -11.31
C GLN A 279 25.06 7.95 -11.99
N THR A 280 25.55 8.94 -11.23
CA THR A 280 26.54 9.89 -11.72
C THR A 280 27.80 9.16 -12.20
N ASP A 281 28.35 8.25 -11.41
CA ASP A 281 29.54 7.47 -11.80
C ASP A 281 29.33 6.65 -13.09
N ILE A 282 28.17 6.01 -13.21
CA ILE A 282 27.80 5.28 -14.43
C ILE A 282 27.75 6.22 -15.62
N THR A 283 27.14 7.40 -15.48
CA THR A 283 26.90 8.32 -16.60
C THR A 283 28.10 9.20 -16.96
N SER A 284 28.95 9.60 -16.01
CA SER A 284 30.02 10.58 -16.22
C SER A 284 31.43 10.00 -16.22
N ASN A 285 31.67 8.84 -15.60
CA ASN A 285 33.03 8.36 -15.27
C ASN A 285 33.38 7.01 -15.92
N ALA A 286 32.79 6.71 -17.08
CA ALA A 286 32.94 5.41 -17.76
C ALA A 286 32.78 4.20 -16.80
N GLY A 287 31.86 4.33 -15.83
CA GLY A 287 31.56 3.27 -14.87
C GLY A 287 32.55 3.10 -13.72
N ALA A 288 33.51 4.00 -13.49
CA ALA A 288 34.38 3.95 -12.32
C ALA A 288 33.72 4.59 -11.08
N ALA A 289 33.86 3.97 -9.91
CA ALA A 289 33.37 4.52 -8.65
C ALA A 289 34.22 5.72 -8.20
N ASN A 290 33.68 6.94 -8.30
CA ASN A 290 34.35 8.18 -7.92
C ASN A 290 33.45 9.00 -6.98
N ALA A 291 32.27 9.41 -7.45
CA ALA A 291 31.28 10.11 -6.63
C ALA A 291 30.69 9.21 -5.53
N SER A 292 30.59 7.90 -5.80
CA SER A 292 30.08 6.91 -4.86
C SER A 292 31.18 6.25 -3.99
N LEU A 293 32.44 6.68 -4.10
CA LEU A 293 33.53 6.07 -3.34
C LEU A 293 33.33 6.28 -1.82
N PRO A 294 33.50 5.23 -0.99
CA PRO A 294 33.46 5.39 0.46
C PRO A 294 34.65 6.23 0.96
N THR A 295 34.48 6.84 2.13
CA THR A 295 35.56 7.57 2.82
C THR A 295 36.42 6.63 3.66
N ASN A 296 37.62 7.06 4.03
CA ASN A 296 38.55 6.29 4.88
C ASN A 296 38.93 4.90 4.33
N VAL A 297 38.83 4.67 3.02
CA VAL A 297 39.25 3.40 2.37
C VAL A 297 40.66 2.96 2.76
N GLY A 298 41.59 3.88 2.99
CA GLY A 298 42.96 3.56 3.44
C GLY A 298 43.02 2.90 4.82
N SER A 299 42.03 3.11 5.68
CA SER A 299 41.94 2.49 7.01
C SER A 299 41.39 1.05 6.96
N TYR A 300 40.73 0.67 5.86
CA TYR A 300 40.15 -0.65 5.66
C TYR A 300 41.06 -1.50 4.75
N THR A 301 42.24 -1.85 5.25
CA THR A 301 43.21 -2.67 4.51
C THR A 301 43.28 -4.11 5.05
N PRO A 302 43.47 -5.12 4.17
CA PRO A 302 43.40 -5.02 2.71
C PRO A 302 41.96 -4.75 2.22
N GLN A 303 41.85 -4.04 1.08
CA GLN A 303 40.58 -3.81 0.39
C GLN A 303 40.06 -5.09 -0.27
N PHE A 304 38.76 -5.11 -0.60
CA PHE A 304 38.17 -6.25 -1.31
C PHE A 304 38.65 -6.30 -2.75
N SER A 305 38.85 -7.51 -3.29
CA SER A 305 39.25 -7.64 -4.70
C SER A 305 38.17 -7.05 -5.62
N GLY A 306 38.51 -5.98 -6.34
CA GLY A 306 37.60 -5.27 -7.24
C GLY A 306 36.48 -4.49 -6.54
N LYS A 307 36.62 -4.15 -5.25
CA LYS A 307 35.62 -3.37 -4.50
C LYS A 307 36.30 -2.49 -3.45
N TYR A 308 35.61 -1.44 -3.04
CA TYR A 308 36.05 -0.54 -1.98
C TYR A 308 35.10 -0.66 -0.78
N ILE A 309 35.65 -0.85 0.41
CA ILE A 309 34.93 -0.72 1.68
C ILE A 309 35.47 0.48 2.46
N GLY A 310 34.57 1.24 3.06
CA GLY A 310 34.92 2.28 4.00
C GLY A 310 33.71 2.87 4.71
N ASP A 311 33.93 4.03 5.31
CA ASP A 311 32.88 4.78 5.98
C ASP A 311 31.94 5.39 4.95
N ALA A 312 30.65 5.45 5.29
CA ALA A 312 29.69 6.17 4.48
C ALA A 312 30.05 7.68 4.44
N PRO A 313 30.16 8.31 3.25
CA PRO A 313 30.65 9.68 3.14
C PRO A 313 29.80 10.69 3.93
N ALA A 314 30.41 11.79 4.38
CA ALA A 314 29.66 12.91 4.92
C ALA A 314 28.74 13.56 3.85
N GLY A 315 27.65 14.19 4.29
CA GLY A 315 26.75 14.93 3.40
C GLY A 315 25.99 14.05 2.40
N ILE A 316 25.83 12.74 2.66
CA ILE A 316 24.96 11.86 1.88
C ILE A 316 23.48 11.94 2.31
N VAL A 317 23.14 12.65 3.37
CA VAL A 317 21.75 12.94 3.74
C VAL A 317 21.62 14.44 3.89
N THR A 318 20.62 15.02 3.25
CA THR A 318 20.35 16.46 3.22
C THR A 318 18.98 16.76 3.85
N GLY A 319 18.63 18.05 3.97
CA GLY A 319 17.35 18.47 4.51
C GLY A 319 17.15 18.08 5.98
N THR A 320 15.90 17.74 6.34
CA THR A 320 15.45 17.46 7.71
C THR A 320 16.21 16.33 8.42
N TYR A 321 16.75 15.36 7.68
CA TYR A 321 17.50 14.22 8.26
C TYR A 321 19.02 14.41 8.27
N ALA A 322 19.56 15.52 7.77
CA ALA A 322 21.00 15.76 7.75
C ALA A 322 21.61 15.74 9.17
N GLY A 323 20.94 16.37 10.14
CA GLY A 323 21.33 16.35 11.55
C GLY A 323 21.24 14.95 12.16
N TYR A 324 20.21 14.19 11.78
CA TYR A 324 20.04 12.81 12.21
C TYR A 324 21.18 11.91 11.67
N TYR A 325 21.54 12.05 10.39
CA TYR A 325 22.65 11.30 9.81
C TYR A 325 23.99 11.56 10.50
N THR A 326 24.32 12.81 10.80
CA THR A 326 25.59 13.14 11.51
C THR A 326 25.71 12.43 12.86
N ASN A 327 24.60 12.19 13.54
CA ASN A 327 24.58 11.47 14.82
C ASN A 327 24.74 9.95 14.68
N TRP A 328 24.38 9.39 13.52
CA TRP A 328 24.31 7.94 13.29
C TRP A 328 25.28 7.43 12.23
N SER A 329 26.05 8.32 11.60
CA SER A 329 26.94 8.01 10.47
C SER A 329 27.96 6.93 10.79
N GLU A 330 28.43 6.86 12.05
CA GLU A 330 29.39 5.83 12.49
C GLU A 330 28.84 4.40 12.45
N GLN A 331 27.51 4.21 12.39
CA GLN A 331 26.88 2.88 12.25
C GLN A 331 26.90 2.38 10.80
N PHE A 332 27.13 3.26 9.82
CA PHE A 332 27.08 2.89 8.42
C PHE A 332 28.43 2.45 7.87
N ARG A 333 28.44 1.41 7.04
CA ARG A 333 29.57 1.09 6.15
C ARG A 333 29.07 1.01 4.72
N LEU A 334 29.88 1.53 3.81
CA LEU A 334 29.61 1.53 2.40
C LEU A 334 30.62 0.62 1.71
N VAL A 335 30.09 -0.34 0.94
CA VAL A 335 30.86 -1.16 0.01
C VAL A 335 30.44 -0.78 -1.41
N THR A 336 31.39 -0.43 -2.28
CA THR A 336 31.12 -0.16 -3.70
C THR A 336 31.97 -1.02 -4.60
N CYS A 337 31.42 -1.45 -5.73
CA CYS A 337 32.20 -2.11 -6.77
C CYS A 337 33.23 -1.13 -7.35
N SER A 338 34.44 -1.61 -7.66
CA SER A 338 35.47 -0.74 -8.26
C SER A 338 35.06 -0.26 -9.66
N SER A 339 34.23 -1.06 -10.34
CA SER A 339 33.44 -0.65 -11.50
C SER A 339 31.96 -0.79 -11.17
N VAL A 340 31.20 0.28 -11.37
CA VAL A 340 29.75 0.33 -11.21
C VAL A 340 29.02 0.06 -12.52
N ASP A 341 29.68 -0.46 -13.57
CA ASP A 341 29.06 -0.83 -14.87
C ASP A 341 28.33 -2.18 -14.85
N ALA A 342 28.68 -3.06 -13.91
CA ALA A 342 27.94 -4.28 -13.64
C ALA A 342 27.82 -4.52 -12.12
N PRO A 343 26.77 -5.21 -11.65
CA PRO A 343 26.71 -5.64 -10.26
C PRO A 343 27.86 -6.61 -9.96
N CYS A 344 28.53 -6.41 -8.82
CA CYS A 344 29.64 -7.26 -8.38
C CYS A 344 29.43 -7.83 -6.97
N LEU A 345 28.28 -7.53 -6.35
CA LEU A 345 27.90 -7.95 -5.01
C LEU A 345 26.60 -8.75 -5.05
N LEU A 346 26.55 -9.80 -4.23
CA LEU A 346 25.36 -10.58 -3.94
C LEU A 346 24.80 -10.06 -2.62
N VAL A 347 23.65 -9.41 -2.60
CA VAL A 347 22.97 -9.01 -1.36
C VAL A 347 21.64 -9.74 -1.30
N ASN A 348 21.46 -10.59 -0.29
CA ASN A 348 20.27 -11.42 -0.10
C ASN A 348 19.90 -12.23 -1.36
N SER A 349 20.89 -12.63 -2.16
CA SER A 349 20.72 -13.26 -3.48
C SER A 349 21.77 -14.35 -3.73
N GLY A 350 21.43 -15.33 -4.58
CA GLY A 350 22.36 -16.36 -5.08
C GLY A 350 23.24 -15.91 -6.25
N THR A 351 22.98 -14.74 -6.84
CA THR A 351 23.73 -14.15 -7.97
C THR A 351 24.00 -12.66 -7.73
N ALA A 352 25.05 -12.12 -8.38
CA ALA A 352 25.44 -10.73 -8.19
C ALA A 352 24.33 -9.80 -8.71
N ASN A 353 23.76 -9.00 -7.82
CA ASN A 353 22.60 -8.15 -8.08
C ASN A 353 22.84 -6.67 -7.73
N CYS A 354 23.92 -6.34 -7.00
CA CYS A 354 24.16 -4.98 -6.51
C CYS A 354 25.51 -4.40 -6.96
N ARG A 355 25.54 -3.09 -7.23
CA ARG A 355 26.75 -2.30 -7.55
C ARG A 355 27.40 -1.68 -6.30
N GLY A 356 26.70 -1.75 -5.18
CA GLY A 356 27.21 -1.49 -3.85
C GLY A 356 26.31 -2.08 -2.78
N ALA A 357 26.71 -1.95 -1.53
CA ALA A 357 25.92 -2.30 -0.37
C ALA A 357 26.09 -1.22 0.70
N LEU A 358 24.98 -0.78 1.28
CA LEU A 358 24.96 0.06 2.47
C LEU A 358 24.60 -0.81 3.67
N ALA A 359 25.56 -1.03 4.55
CA ALA A 359 25.35 -1.77 5.77
C ALA A 359 25.14 -0.81 6.94
N PHE A 360 24.25 -1.18 7.85
CA PHE A 360 24.04 -0.49 9.11
C PHE A 360 24.19 -1.48 10.25
N ALA A 361 25.04 -1.11 11.20
CA ALA A 361 25.32 -1.90 12.38
C ALA A 361 24.17 -1.78 13.39
N GLY A 362 23.65 -2.92 13.83
CA GLY A 362 22.68 -2.98 14.92
C GLY A 362 23.30 -2.52 16.24
N ARG A 363 22.47 -2.42 17.27
CA ARG A 363 22.96 -2.26 18.65
C ARG A 363 23.78 -3.49 19.03
N THR A 364 24.75 -3.36 19.94
CA THR A 364 25.47 -4.55 20.41
C THR A 364 24.51 -5.56 21.04
N THR A 365 24.85 -6.86 20.96
CA THR A 365 23.99 -7.94 21.50
C THR A 365 23.69 -7.82 23.00
N THR A 366 24.58 -7.18 23.76
CA THR A 366 24.39 -6.91 25.19
C THR A 366 23.55 -5.66 25.46
N GLY A 367 23.16 -4.90 24.42
CA GLY A 367 22.50 -3.60 24.54
C GLY A 367 23.43 -2.48 24.98
N GLN A 368 24.73 -2.72 25.04
CA GLN A 368 25.68 -1.79 25.63
C GLN A 368 26.38 -0.92 24.58
N PRO A 369 26.71 0.35 24.89
CA PRO A 369 27.47 1.20 23.98
C PRO A 369 28.83 0.58 23.63
N ARG A 370 29.22 0.64 22.36
CA ARG A 370 30.60 0.29 21.96
C ARG A 370 31.60 1.23 22.64
N THR A 371 32.72 0.71 23.10
CA THR A 371 33.80 1.51 23.73
C THR A 371 34.50 2.42 22.71
N SER A 372 35.20 3.44 23.21
CA SER A 372 35.92 4.40 22.36
C SER A 372 36.94 3.73 21.44
N ALA A 373 37.64 2.68 21.91
CA ALA A 373 38.59 1.92 21.10
C ALA A 373 37.92 1.08 20.00
N GLN A 374 36.67 0.66 20.20
CA GLN A 374 35.92 -0.15 19.23
C GLN A 374 35.36 0.67 18.06
N LYS A 375 35.28 2.00 18.21
CA LYS A 375 34.70 2.93 17.23
C LYS A 375 35.67 3.44 16.17
N ILE A 376 36.96 3.17 16.32
CA ILE A 376 37.99 3.68 15.40
C ILE A 376 37.77 3.05 14.02
N PRO A 377 37.70 3.84 12.92
CA PRO A 377 37.54 3.28 11.58
C PRO A 377 38.68 2.32 11.21
N GLY A 378 38.34 1.12 10.74
CA GLY A 378 39.29 0.18 10.16
C GLY A 378 38.84 -1.27 10.15
N THR A 379 39.64 -2.13 9.50
CA THR A 379 39.33 -3.57 9.37
C THR A 379 39.27 -4.27 10.72
N ALA A 380 40.15 -3.91 11.66
CA ALA A 380 40.24 -4.54 12.98
C ALA A 380 39.01 -4.30 13.86
N THR A 381 38.27 -3.22 13.63
CA THR A 381 37.10 -2.82 14.43
C THR A 381 35.78 -3.14 13.76
N LEU A 382 35.79 -3.59 12.50
CA LEU A 382 34.58 -3.95 11.76
C LEU A 382 33.75 -5.02 12.50
N GLY A 383 34.42 -5.95 13.18
CA GLY A 383 33.80 -6.99 14.00
C GLY A 383 33.09 -6.49 15.25
N ASN A 384 33.36 -5.26 15.69
CA ASN A 384 32.60 -4.64 16.78
C ASN A 384 31.26 -4.09 16.27
N TYR A 385 31.19 -3.65 15.02
CA TYR A 385 29.97 -3.11 14.44
C TYR A 385 29.07 -4.19 13.84
N PHE A 386 29.67 -5.11 13.09
CA PHE A 386 28.95 -6.15 12.36
C PHE A 386 29.26 -7.51 12.97
N GLU A 387 28.67 -7.73 14.15
CA GLU A 387 28.89 -8.89 15.02
C GLU A 387 28.23 -10.17 14.47
N SER A 388 27.32 -10.03 13.50
CA SER A 388 26.50 -11.13 12.95
C SER A 388 26.59 -11.24 11.41
N ALA A 389 26.51 -12.48 10.92
CA ALA A 389 26.15 -13.07 9.59
C ALA A 389 26.27 -12.30 8.24
N LEU A 390 26.45 -10.97 8.20
CA LEU A 390 26.52 -10.20 6.95
C LEU A 390 27.75 -10.57 6.10
N GLY A 391 28.82 -11.11 6.67
CA GLY A 391 30.02 -11.46 5.91
C GLY A 391 31.00 -10.31 5.64
N LEU A 392 30.73 -9.11 6.18
CA LEU A 392 31.59 -7.91 6.08
C LEU A 392 33.01 -8.12 6.63
N LEU A 393 33.19 -9.07 7.56
CA LEU A 393 34.48 -9.39 8.19
C LEU A 393 35.45 -10.15 7.27
N ASN A 394 34.98 -10.61 6.11
CA ASN A 394 35.80 -11.33 5.16
C ASN A 394 36.14 -10.42 3.98
N SER A 395 37.43 -10.09 3.81
CA SER A 395 37.89 -9.21 2.73
C SER A 395 37.75 -9.80 1.32
N ALA A 396 37.37 -11.06 1.20
CA ALA A 396 36.98 -11.71 -0.04
C ALA A 396 35.46 -11.84 -0.23
N ALA A 397 34.65 -11.35 0.73
CA ALA A 397 33.20 -11.47 0.67
C ALA A 397 32.64 -10.74 -0.55
N THR A 398 31.99 -11.51 -1.42
CA THR A 398 31.15 -11.01 -2.50
C THR A 398 29.67 -11.08 -2.14
N ALA A 399 29.32 -11.76 -1.05
CA ALA A 399 27.96 -12.03 -0.64
C ALA A 399 27.68 -11.49 0.76
N PHE A 400 26.58 -10.74 0.88
CA PHE A 400 26.03 -10.23 2.13
C PHE A 400 24.63 -10.78 2.32
N THR A 401 24.34 -11.32 3.50
CA THR A 401 23.01 -11.88 3.81
C THR A 401 22.57 -11.44 5.20
N GLY A 402 21.43 -10.76 5.27
CA GLY A 402 20.86 -10.27 6.52
C GLY A 402 19.57 -9.51 6.30
N ASN A 403 19.10 -8.82 7.34
CA ASN A 403 17.90 -8.01 7.25
C ASN A 403 18.06 -6.89 6.22
N GLU A 404 16.96 -6.44 5.61
CA GLU A 404 16.97 -5.30 4.66
C GLU A 404 16.76 -3.96 5.35
N ALA A 405 16.23 -3.98 6.58
CA ALA A 405 15.86 -2.83 7.37
C ALA A 405 16.02 -3.13 8.87
N TYR A 406 16.03 -2.08 9.69
CA TYR A 406 16.01 -2.22 11.14
C TYR A 406 14.70 -2.86 11.60
N ALA A 407 14.81 -3.85 12.49
CA ALA A 407 13.68 -4.55 13.09
C ALA A 407 13.72 -4.41 14.61
N PRO A 408 12.70 -3.81 15.25
CA PRO A 408 12.70 -3.54 16.69
C PRO A 408 12.67 -4.82 17.55
N ALA A 409 12.20 -5.94 16.99
CA ALA A 409 12.23 -7.25 17.66
C ALA A 409 13.65 -7.83 17.79
N THR A 410 14.58 -7.40 16.94
CA THR A 410 15.97 -7.84 16.91
C THR A 410 16.88 -6.62 16.75
N PRO A 411 16.95 -5.74 17.77
CA PRO A 411 17.65 -4.45 17.65
C PRO A 411 19.16 -4.59 17.44
N SER A 412 19.70 -5.77 17.73
CA SER A 412 21.10 -6.12 17.48
C SER A 412 21.37 -6.75 16.12
N ALA A 413 20.33 -7.00 15.32
CA ALA A 413 20.51 -7.51 13.98
C ALA A 413 21.06 -6.39 13.09
N ASP A 414 22.19 -6.66 12.46
CA ASP A 414 22.71 -5.83 11.40
C ASP A 414 21.82 -5.95 10.16
N PHE A 415 21.76 -4.89 9.37
CA PHE A 415 21.02 -4.92 8.11
C PHE A 415 21.84 -4.35 6.96
N VAL A 416 21.55 -4.84 5.76
CA VAL A 416 22.26 -4.48 4.54
C VAL A 416 21.25 -4.17 3.44
N SER A 417 21.45 -3.04 2.79
CA SER A 417 20.69 -2.62 1.63
C SER A 417 21.51 -2.81 0.37
N CYS A 418 20.95 -3.54 -0.59
CA CYS A 418 21.44 -3.56 -1.96
C CYS A 418 21.39 -2.13 -2.54
N LEU A 419 22.52 -1.65 -3.07
CA LEU A 419 22.60 -0.37 -3.75
C LEU A 419 22.64 -0.56 -5.25
N PHE A 420 21.78 0.19 -5.91
CA PHE A 420 21.63 0.25 -7.35
C PHE A 420 21.42 -1.15 -7.97
N PRO A 421 20.38 -1.90 -7.54
CA PRO A 421 20.02 -3.17 -8.17
C PRO A 421 19.61 -2.98 -9.63
N GLY A 422 19.76 -4.07 -10.39
CA GLY A 422 19.25 -4.20 -11.76
C GLY A 422 20.13 -3.57 -12.84
N GLY A 423 19.51 -3.35 -13.99
CA GLY A 423 20.13 -2.85 -15.20
C GLY A 423 20.07 -1.34 -15.31
N PHE A 424 21.06 -0.76 -16.00
CA PHE A 424 21.02 0.64 -16.41
C PHE A 424 21.57 0.76 -17.83
N ALA A 425 20.87 1.55 -18.63
CA ALA A 425 21.27 1.90 -19.99
C ALA A 425 21.03 3.39 -20.21
N SER A 426 21.87 4.03 -21.02
CA SER A 426 21.69 5.45 -21.34
C SER A 426 22.20 5.78 -22.73
N LEU A 427 21.57 6.76 -23.37
CA LEU A 427 21.99 7.22 -24.69
C LEU A 427 23.42 7.78 -24.68
N ALA A 428 23.87 8.35 -23.56
CA ALA A 428 25.23 8.87 -23.42
C ALA A 428 26.30 7.76 -23.54
N ARG A 429 26.03 6.55 -23.03
CA ARG A 429 26.96 5.41 -23.07
C ARG A 429 26.73 4.51 -24.27
N ASP A 430 25.46 4.30 -24.59
CA ASP A 430 25.01 3.25 -25.51
C ASP A 430 24.61 3.83 -26.87
N ALA A 431 25.10 5.02 -27.23
CA ALA A 431 24.75 5.72 -28.48
C ALA A 431 24.93 4.86 -29.73
N THR A 432 25.99 4.07 -29.79
CA THR A 432 26.24 3.12 -30.89
C THR A 432 25.21 1.99 -30.92
N SER A 433 24.74 1.52 -29.77
CA SER A 433 23.68 0.52 -29.65
C SER A 433 22.33 1.07 -30.09
N PHE A 434 21.97 2.30 -29.68
CA PHE A 434 20.78 2.97 -30.20
C PHE A 434 20.87 3.23 -31.71
N ALA A 435 22.05 3.62 -32.22
CA ALA A 435 22.26 3.79 -33.65
C ALA A 435 22.05 2.47 -34.41
N ALA A 436 22.54 1.36 -33.86
CA ALA A 436 22.33 0.02 -34.43
C ALA A 436 20.86 -0.42 -34.39
N GLY A 437 20.10 0.00 -33.37
CA GLY A 437 18.64 -0.24 -33.25
C GLY A 437 17.76 0.74 -34.03
N THR A 438 18.33 1.55 -34.93
CA THR A 438 17.57 2.46 -35.78
C THR A 438 16.96 1.72 -36.96
N VAL A 439 15.64 1.76 -37.08
CA VAL A 439 14.88 1.12 -38.16
C VAL A 439 14.36 2.21 -39.11
N ALA A 440 14.86 2.20 -40.35
CA ALA A 440 14.40 3.10 -41.42
C ALA A 440 13.24 2.48 -42.20
N SER A 441 12.23 3.28 -42.59
CA SER A 441 11.21 2.82 -43.53
C SER A 441 11.78 2.68 -44.94
N SER A 442 11.43 1.59 -45.62
CA SER A 442 11.87 1.32 -47.00
C SER A 442 11.32 2.38 -47.97
N GLY A 443 12.18 3.17 -48.64
CA GLY A 443 11.78 4.01 -49.78
C GLY A 443 12.39 5.42 -49.88
N GLY A 444 13.72 5.53 -50.07
CA GLY A 444 14.39 6.61 -50.81
C GLY A 444 14.17 8.10 -50.46
N GLY A 445 13.83 8.48 -49.22
CA GLY A 445 13.66 9.88 -48.77
C GLY A 445 14.62 10.35 -47.67
N SER A 446 14.58 11.65 -47.29
CA SER A 446 15.41 12.30 -46.25
C SER A 446 15.28 11.63 -44.87
N THR A 447 16.29 11.78 -44.00
CA THR A 447 16.49 11.03 -42.74
C THR A 447 15.23 10.95 -41.86
N VAL A 448 14.89 9.73 -41.43
CA VAL A 448 13.59 9.35 -40.86
C VAL A 448 13.66 9.10 -39.34
N ALA A 449 14.73 8.46 -38.89
CA ALA A 449 15.15 8.40 -37.50
C ALA A 449 16.67 8.25 -37.51
N SER A 450 17.39 8.88 -36.59
CA SER A 450 18.85 8.79 -36.54
C SER A 450 19.36 9.00 -35.12
N VAL A 451 20.58 8.51 -34.87
CA VAL A 451 21.28 8.72 -33.61
C VAL A 451 22.62 9.37 -33.90
N THR A 452 22.82 10.57 -33.38
CA THR A 452 24.14 11.21 -33.37
C THR A 452 25.00 10.53 -32.31
N THR A 453 26.17 10.02 -32.67
CA THR A 453 27.07 9.30 -31.75
C THR A 453 28.27 10.13 -31.28
N SER A 454 28.47 11.34 -31.83
CA SER A 454 29.53 12.27 -31.46
C SER A 454 28.98 13.51 -30.74
N GLY A 455 29.75 14.07 -29.79
CA GLY A 455 29.27 15.20 -28.98
C GLY A 455 28.24 14.74 -27.95
N THR A 456 27.17 15.49 -27.74
CA THR A 456 26.01 15.07 -26.93
C THR A 456 25.13 14.15 -27.77
N PRO A 457 25.07 12.84 -27.48
CA PRO A 457 24.31 11.92 -28.31
C PRO A 457 22.82 12.27 -28.31
N THR A 458 22.21 12.25 -29.48
CA THR A 458 20.85 12.74 -29.72
C THR A 458 20.12 11.79 -30.64
N ILE A 459 18.90 11.38 -30.27
CA ILE A 459 17.98 10.68 -31.16
C ILE A 459 17.16 11.75 -31.90
N ASN A 460 17.22 11.76 -33.23
CA ASN A 460 16.40 12.63 -34.05
C ASN A 460 15.31 11.81 -34.72
N LEU A 461 14.06 12.25 -34.59
CA LEU A 461 12.90 11.67 -35.25
C LEU A 461 12.37 12.68 -36.28
N GLY A 462 12.09 12.20 -37.48
CA GLY A 462 11.59 13.02 -38.59
C GLY A 462 12.63 13.92 -39.27
N SER A 463 12.14 14.82 -40.14
CA SER A 463 12.92 15.76 -40.94
C SER A 463 12.22 17.13 -40.98
N ALA A 464 13.00 18.22 -40.95
CA ALA A 464 12.51 19.59 -41.12
C ALA A 464 12.34 19.99 -42.60
N THR A 465 12.74 19.13 -43.53
CA THR A 465 12.58 19.34 -44.98
C THR A 465 12.08 18.08 -45.68
N GLY A 466 10.88 18.17 -46.26
CA GLY A 466 10.28 17.15 -47.12
C GLY A 466 9.66 15.97 -46.36
N TYR A 467 8.70 15.30 -47.02
CA TYR A 467 7.88 14.20 -46.47
C TYR A 467 8.67 13.20 -45.62
N ALA A 468 8.71 13.42 -44.30
CA ALA A 468 9.33 12.50 -43.36
C ALA A 468 8.48 11.22 -43.29
N ARG A 469 9.09 10.07 -43.60
CA ARG A 469 8.44 8.76 -43.43
C ARG A 469 8.51 8.32 -41.96
N ALA A 470 7.73 7.30 -41.58
CA ALA A 470 7.78 6.70 -40.24
C ALA A 470 9.13 6.01 -39.99
N GLY A 471 9.66 6.15 -38.78
CA GLY A 471 10.94 5.59 -38.32
C GLY A 471 10.91 5.28 -36.84
N ALA A 472 11.86 4.46 -36.39
CA ALA A 472 12.00 4.15 -34.99
C ALA A 472 13.46 4.00 -34.56
N VAL A 473 13.74 4.30 -33.29
CA VAL A 473 15.01 4.01 -32.63
C VAL A 473 14.72 3.17 -31.39
N TRP A 474 15.22 1.95 -31.37
CA TRP A 474 15.06 1.02 -30.26
C TRP A 474 16.37 0.80 -29.53
N TYR A 475 16.29 0.60 -28.21
CA TYR A 475 17.39 0.00 -27.49
C TYR A 475 17.43 -1.50 -27.81
N PRO A 476 18.53 -2.03 -28.36
CA PRO A 476 18.55 -3.37 -28.94
C PRO A 476 18.58 -4.50 -27.90
N THR A 477 18.76 -4.18 -26.61
CA THR A 477 18.78 -5.16 -25.53
C THR A 477 17.47 -5.09 -24.74
N ALA A 478 16.77 -6.21 -24.61
CA ALA A 478 15.55 -6.28 -23.80
C ALA A 478 15.88 -6.01 -22.32
N LEU A 479 15.08 -5.15 -21.69
CA LEU A 479 15.23 -4.75 -20.29
C LEU A 479 14.27 -5.56 -19.41
N PRO A 480 14.73 -6.11 -18.27
CA PRO A 480 13.85 -6.87 -17.38
C PRO A 480 12.83 -5.96 -16.68
N LEU A 481 11.56 -6.35 -16.69
CA LEU A 481 10.47 -5.71 -15.95
C LEU A 481 9.79 -6.70 -14.97
N ASP A 482 10.14 -7.98 -15.02
CA ASP A 482 9.85 -8.99 -14.01
C ASP A 482 11.15 -9.43 -13.32
N THR A 483 11.16 -9.40 -12.00
CA THR A 483 12.30 -9.77 -11.15
C THR A 483 12.26 -11.21 -10.67
N SER A 484 11.47 -12.10 -11.28
CA SER A 484 11.42 -13.55 -10.96
C SER A 484 12.77 -14.31 -10.97
N SER A 485 13.87 -13.67 -11.38
CA SER A 485 15.25 -14.17 -11.24
C SER A 485 16.01 -13.66 -10.00
N GLN A 486 15.49 -12.68 -9.25
CA GLN A 486 15.96 -12.34 -7.90
C GLN A 486 15.20 -13.21 -6.90
N SER A 487 15.96 -13.90 -6.06
CA SER A 487 15.54 -15.04 -5.25
C SER A 487 14.27 -14.81 -4.42
N ALA A 488 13.57 -15.91 -4.17
CA ALA A 488 12.41 -16.13 -3.29
C ALA A 488 12.54 -15.67 -1.82
N ASN A 489 13.34 -14.65 -1.53
CA ASN A 489 13.63 -14.14 -0.19
C ASN A 489 13.38 -12.64 -0.04
N GLN A 490 12.72 -11.99 -1.01
CA GLN A 490 12.18 -10.63 -0.84
C GLN A 490 10.71 -10.71 -0.40
N SER A 491 10.50 -10.21 0.83
CA SER A 491 9.22 -9.88 1.48
C SER A 491 8.39 -11.01 2.10
N ASN A 492 8.12 -10.83 3.39
CA ASN A 492 7.12 -11.51 4.21
C ASN A 492 5.66 -11.17 3.77
N THR A 493 5.45 -10.70 2.52
CA THR A 493 4.17 -10.18 2.01
C THR A 493 3.64 -10.93 0.79
N GLY A 494 4.39 -11.87 0.19
CA GLY A 494 3.89 -12.72 -0.89
C GLY A 494 3.76 -12.05 -2.28
N PHE A 495 4.30 -10.84 -2.48
CA PHE A 495 4.26 -10.12 -3.76
C PHE A 495 5.68 -9.92 -4.35
N GLN A 496 5.86 -10.25 -5.63
CA GLN A 496 7.07 -9.91 -6.39
C GLN A 496 6.80 -8.64 -7.21
N GLU A 497 7.65 -7.61 -7.11
CA GLU A 497 7.52 -6.34 -7.84
C GLU A 497 8.78 -6.08 -8.66
N GLY A 498 8.62 -5.80 -9.96
CA GLY A 498 9.67 -5.30 -10.85
C GLY A 498 9.40 -3.85 -11.25
N LYS A 499 10.45 -3.03 -11.33
CA LYS A 499 10.32 -1.60 -11.66
C LYS A 499 11.15 -1.23 -12.87
N LEU A 500 10.58 -0.46 -13.80
CA LEU A 500 11.31 0.19 -14.89
C LEU A 500 11.06 1.69 -14.80
N ARG A 501 12.14 2.46 -14.65
CA ARG A 501 12.10 3.91 -14.68
C ARG A 501 12.81 4.41 -15.92
N ILE A 502 12.18 5.35 -16.61
CA ILE A 502 12.66 5.92 -17.87
C ILE A 502 12.69 7.43 -17.69
N TYR A 503 13.79 8.06 -18.11
CA TYR A 503 13.88 9.51 -18.24
C TYR A 503 14.41 9.89 -19.61
N PHE A 504 13.87 10.96 -20.19
CA PHE A 504 14.45 11.61 -21.35
C PHE A 504 14.02 13.08 -21.39
N LYS A 505 14.72 13.87 -22.21
CA LYS A 505 14.28 15.19 -22.64
C LYS A 505 13.95 15.14 -24.12
N TYR A 506 12.93 15.87 -24.54
CA TYR A 506 12.69 16.10 -25.95
C TYR A 506 12.52 17.59 -26.23
N ARG A 507 12.83 17.98 -27.47
CA ARG A 507 12.64 19.31 -28.03
C ARG A 507 11.93 19.19 -29.37
N ILE A 508 10.85 19.96 -29.52
CA ILE A 508 10.13 20.09 -30.78
C ILE A 508 10.85 21.14 -31.62
N ASN A 509 11.52 20.71 -32.69
CA ASN A 509 12.17 21.62 -33.64
C ASN A 509 11.20 22.07 -34.74
N THR A 510 10.33 21.17 -35.18
CA THR A 510 9.26 21.45 -36.15
C THR A 510 8.01 20.68 -35.73
N LEU A 511 6.87 21.40 -35.62
CA LEU A 511 5.58 20.84 -35.24
C LEU A 511 5.10 19.82 -36.28
N GLY A 512 4.45 18.75 -35.84
CA GLY A 512 3.88 17.75 -36.73
C GLY A 512 3.10 16.68 -35.97
N PRO A 513 2.94 15.48 -36.55
CA PRO A 513 1.99 14.46 -36.06
C PRO A 513 2.28 13.80 -34.70
N GLY A 514 3.37 14.14 -34.02
CA GLY A 514 3.71 13.53 -32.73
C GLY A 514 4.69 12.35 -32.81
N PHE A 515 5.01 11.77 -31.65
CA PHE A 515 5.88 10.61 -31.51
C PHE A 515 5.47 9.79 -30.28
N THR A 516 6.03 8.60 -30.13
CA THR A 516 5.67 7.66 -29.06
C THR A 516 6.89 7.08 -28.41
N LEU A 517 6.91 7.00 -27.08
CA LEU A 517 7.75 6.07 -26.33
C LEU A 517 7.00 4.74 -26.25
N ALA A 518 7.53 3.70 -26.90
CA ALA A 518 6.90 2.38 -26.95
C ALA A 518 7.70 1.36 -26.14
N LEU A 519 6.97 0.50 -25.43
CA LEU A 519 7.47 -0.66 -24.72
C LEU A 519 6.83 -1.91 -25.30
N ALA A 520 7.63 -2.72 -25.97
CA ALA A 520 7.17 -3.94 -26.61
C ALA A 520 7.58 -5.15 -25.77
N ASP A 521 6.66 -6.08 -25.52
CA ASP A 521 7.02 -7.36 -24.90
C ASP A 521 8.05 -8.07 -25.79
N ALA A 522 9.18 -8.43 -25.19
CA ALA A 522 10.32 -9.00 -25.90
C ALA A 522 10.08 -10.43 -26.39
N ALA A 523 9.07 -11.14 -25.87
CA ALA A 523 8.75 -12.49 -26.34
C ALA A 523 7.99 -12.46 -27.68
N THR A 524 7.25 -11.39 -27.96
CA THR A 524 6.46 -11.25 -29.20
C THR A 524 7.05 -10.27 -30.20
N ASN A 525 8.08 -9.52 -29.82
CA ASN A 525 8.66 -8.44 -30.62
C ASN A 525 10.18 -8.49 -30.61
N ASP A 526 10.79 -8.26 -31.77
CA ASP A 526 12.24 -8.17 -31.92
C ASP A 526 12.56 -6.91 -32.77
N PRO A 527 13.35 -5.94 -32.26
CA PRO A 527 13.71 -4.71 -32.96
C PRO A 527 14.47 -4.95 -34.28
N THR A 528 15.00 -6.14 -34.49
CA THR A 528 15.73 -6.53 -35.71
C THR A 528 14.84 -7.22 -36.76
N SER A 529 13.57 -7.52 -36.46
CA SER A 529 12.62 -8.19 -37.38
C SER A 529 11.93 -7.22 -38.35
N ILE A 530 11.53 -7.73 -39.53
CA ILE A 530 10.70 -7.02 -40.53
C ILE A 530 9.18 -7.21 -40.31
N ASP A 531 8.80 -8.18 -39.46
CA ASP A 531 7.42 -8.47 -39.01
C ASP A 531 7.50 -9.12 -37.60
N PRO A 532 6.98 -8.48 -36.53
CA PRO A 532 6.34 -7.16 -36.57
C PRO A 532 7.34 -6.08 -36.97
N LEU A 533 6.92 -5.16 -37.84
CA LEU A 533 7.70 -3.97 -38.15
C LEU A 533 7.66 -3.10 -36.89
N MET A 534 8.80 -2.97 -36.22
CA MET A 534 8.95 -2.17 -35.00
C MET A 534 8.91 -0.65 -35.28
N SER A 535 8.47 -0.29 -36.50
CA SER A 535 8.23 1.03 -37.03
C SER A 535 7.01 0.98 -37.96
N GLY A 536 6.50 2.14 -38.37
CA GLY A 536 5.33 2.22 -39.25
C GLY A 536 5.63 1.71 -40.66
N ALA A 537 4.66 1.08 -41.30
CA ALA A 537 4.79 0.64 -42.69
C ALA A 537 5.16 1.79 -43.64
N SER A 538 5.93 1.52 -44.69
CA SER A 538 6.46 2.53 -45.61
C SER A 538 5.41 3.37 -46.35
N SER A 539 4.16 2.88 -46.44
CA SER A 539 2.99 3.58 -46.98
C SER A 539 1.99 4.03 -45.90
N SER A 540 2.18 3.66 -44.64
CA SER A 540 1.26 3.94 -43.54
C SER A 540 1.48 5.35 -43.00
N THR A 541 0.39 6.10 -42.78
CA THR A 541 0.34 7.37 -42.04
C THR A 541 0.32 7.18 -40.52
N ARG A 542 0.24 5.93 -40.06
CA ARG A 542 0.02 5.52 -38.67
C ARG A 542 1.31 5.64 -37.85
N LEU A 543 1.19 5.94 -36.55
CA LEU A 543 2.31 5.84 -35.62
C LEU A 543 2.85 4.39 -35.62
N GLY A 544 4.17 4.27 -35.56
CA GLY A 544 4.88 3.02 -35.85
C GLY A 544 4.72 1.87 -34.86
N TYR A 545 3.73 1.92 -33.97
CA TYR A 545 3.44 0.86 -33.01
C TYR A 545 2.22 0.00 -33.34
N ALA A 546 1.46 0.22 -34.42
CA ALA A 546 0.23 -0.54 -34.71
C ALA A 546 0.42 -1.85 -35.52
N GLY A 547 0.13 -3.03 -34.92
CA GLY A 547 -0.44 -4.21 -35.62
C GLY A 547 -0.04 -5.63 -35.12
N ALA A 548 -0.98 -6.57 -35.10
CA ALA A 548 -0.70 -8.02 -35.06
C ALA A 548 -1.15 -8.68 -36.37
N PRO A 549 -0.52 -9.81 -36.77
CA PRO A 549 -0.70 -10.44 -38.07
C PRO A 549 -2.06 -11.14 -38.15
N VAL A 550 -2.20 -11.96 -39.18
CA VAL A 550 -3.51 -12.19 -39.77
C VAL A 550 -3.89 -13.63 -39.68
N SER A 551 -4.99 -13.75 -38.99
CA SER A 551 -5.62 -14.93 -38.45
C SER A 551 -6.88 -15.20 -39.23
N GLY A 552 -7.10 -16.45 -39.65
CA GLY A 552 -8.18 -16.76 -40.59
C GLY A 552 -8.46 -18.22 -40.79
N THR A 553 -9.32 -18.56 -41.74
CA THR A 553 -9.66 -19.94 -42.13
C THR A 553 -10.14 -20.04 -43.58
N ALA A 554 -9.87 -21.15 -44.26
CA ALA A 554 -10.37 -21.48 -45.57
C ALA A 554 -11.25 -22.71 -45.44
N THR A 555 -12.39 -22.70 -46.13
CA THR A 555 -13.49 -23.64 -45.92
C THR A 555 -14.08 -24.09 -47.26
N VAL A 556 -14.34 -25.39 -47.35
CA VAL A 556 -15.16 -26.01 -48.41
C VAL A 556 -16.11 -27.00 -47.75
N GLY A 557 -17.42 -26.83 -47.93
CA GLY A 557 -18.43 -27.68 -47.28
C GLY A 557 -18.30 -27.67 -45.75
N ALA A 558 -18.19 -28.85 -45.13
CA ALA A 558 -18.00 -28.99 -43.67
C ALA A 558 -16.52 -29.00 -43.22
N THR A 559 -15.55 -28.89 -44.15
CA THR A 559 -14.12 -28.92 -43.82
C THR A 559 -13.57 -27.49 -43.78
N THR A 560 -13.12 -27.06 -42.59
CA THR A 560 -12.55 -25.74 -42.32
C THR A 560 -11.10 -25.86 -41.85
N VAL A 561 -10.25 -24.97 -42.31
CA VAL A 561 -8.79 -25.08 -42.22
C VAL A 561 -8.22 -23.69 -41.95
N ALA A 562 -7.51 -23.42 -40.85
CA ALA A 562 -7.05 -22.03 -40.56
C ALA A 562 -6.24 -21.40 -41.71
N VAL A 563 -6.31 -20.10 -41.95
CA VAL A 563 -5.58 -19.39 -43.01
C VAL A 563 -4.50 -18.57 -42.35
N THR A 564 -3.35 -18.70 -42.97
CA THR A 564 -2.08 -18.26 -42.42
C THR A 564 -1.31 -17.41 -43.42
N GLY A 565 -1.69 -17.42 -44.70
CA GLY A 565 -0.87 -16.81 -45.72
C GLY A 565 -1.55 -16.58 -47.04
N ARG A 566 -0.90 -15.71 -47.81
CA ARG A 566 -1.51 -15.03 -48.93
C ARG A 566 -0.52 -14.35 -49.90
N SER A 567 -0.67 -14.53 -51.23
CA SER A 567 0.20 -13.92 -52.29
C SER A 567 -0.52 -13.63 -53.64
N TRP A 568 -0.26 -12.52 -54.37
CA TRP A 568 -0.95 -12.14 -55.64
C TRP A 568 0.02 -11.69 -56.73
N SER A 569 -0.37 -11.95 -58.00
CA SER A 569 0.41 -11.62 -59.19
C SER A 569 -0.31 -10.64 -60.11
N SER A 570 0.32 -9.50 -60.39
CA SER A 570 -0.16 -8.52 -61.39
C SER A 570 -0.07 -9.01 -62.82
N PHE A 571 0.77 -10.01 -63.09
CA PHE A 571 1.00 -10.53 -64.43
C PHE A 571 -0.02 -11.60 -64.84
N SER A 572 -0.49 -12.41 -63.88
CA SER A 572 -1.44 -13.50 -64.11
C SER A 572 -2.85 -13.23 -63.57
N GLY A 573 -3.00 -12.24 -62.67
CA GLY A 573 -4.26 -11.93 -62.00
C GLY A 573 -4.74 -13.06 -61.09
N LEU A 574 -3.83 -13.77 -60.41
CA LEU A 574 -4.18 -14.84 -59.48
C LEU A 574 -3.70 -14.53 -58.07
N ALA A 575 -4.54 -14.87 -57.08
CA ALA A 575 -4.16 -14.94 -55.68
C ALA A 575 -4.04 -16.38 -55.22
N THR A 576 -3.09 -16.59 -54.32
CA THR A 576 -2.81 -17.88 -53.70
C THR A 576 -3.10 -17.76 -52.22
N ILE A 577 -3.85 -18.73 -51.69
CA ILE A 577 -4.14 -18.83 -50.27
C ILE A 577 -3.57 -20.10 -49.69
N THR A 578 -3.04 -19.93 -48.48
CA THR A 578 -2.35 -20.95 -47.72
C THR A 578 -3.08 -21.19 -46.42
N THR A 579 -3.40 -22.45 -46.19
CA THR A 579 -4.16 -22.91 -45.03
C THR A 579 -3.24 -23.63 -44.02
N ALA A 580 -3.74 -23.90 -42.82
CA ALA A 580 -3.00 -24.41 -41.68
C ALA A 580 -2.91 -25.94 -41.67
N THR A 581 -3.83 -26.66 -42.34
CA THR A 581 -3.83 -28.13 -42.47
C THR A 581 -4.24 -28.60 -43.87
N ALA A 582 -3.99 -29.86 -44.23
CA ALA A 582 -4.39 -30.40 -45.54
C ALA A 582 -5.90 -30.27 -45.73
N HIS A 583 -6.30 -29.62 -46.82
CA HIS A 583 -7.66 -29.13 -46.96
C HIS A 583 -8.60 -30.10 -47.68
N GLY A 584 -8.05 -31.04 -48.46
CA GLY A 584 -8.84 -32.03 -49.21
C GLY A 584 -9.65 -31.46 -50.38
N PHE A 585 -9.59 -30.14 -50.61
CA PHE A 585 -10.26 -29.45 -51.71
C PHE A 585 -9.78 -29.91 -53.09
N SER A 586 -10.66 -29.82 -54.09
CA SER A 586 -10.42 -30.16 -55.50
C SER A 586 -10.71 -28.97 -56.42
N ALA A 587 -10.10 -28.94 -57.61
CA ALA A 587 -10.32 -27.87 -58.57
C ALA A 587 -11.79 -27.81 -59.03
N GLY A 588 -12.30 -26.60 -59.29
CA GLY A 588 -13.71 -26.37 -59.64
C GLY A 588 -14.70 -26.44 -58.47
N GLN A 589 -14.24 -26.83 -57.27
CA GLN A 589 -15.00 -26.61 -56.05
C GLN A 589 -14.97 -25.13 -55.66
N SER A 590 -16.06 -24.70 -55.06
CA SER A 590 -16.21 -23.36 -54.50
C SER A 590 -15.53 -23.30 -53.13
N VAL A 591 -14.56 -22.40 -52.95
CA VAL A 591 -13.81 -22.20 -51.69
C VAL A 591 -14.03 -20.84 -51.08
N THR A 592 -14.00 -20.82 -49.76
CA THR A 592 -14.06 -19.62 -48.95
C THR A 592 -12.75 -19.46 -48.19
N VAL A 593 -12.13 -18.27 -48.17
CA VAL A 593 -10.91 -17.87 -47.44
C VAL A 593 -11.23 -16.65 -46.60
N THR A 594 -10.87 -16.72 -45.33
CA THR A 594 -11.13 -15.68 -44.33
C THR A 594 -9.85 -15.45 -43.54
N GLY A 595 -9.61 -14.22 -43.06
CA GLY A 595 -8.63 -13.86 -42.04
C GLY A 595 -7.13 -13.87 -42.43
N VAL A 596 -6.78 -13.08 -43.44
CA VAL A 596 -5.44 -12.96 -44.00
C VAL A 596 -5.22 -11.49 -44.42
N SER A 597 -4.17 -10.79 -43.93
CA SER A 597 -3.80 -9.37 -44.15
C SER A 597 -2.43 -9.13 -44.86
N PRO A 598 -2.36 -8.40 -45.97
CA PRO A 598 -3.35 -7.44 -46.40
C PRO A 598 -4.53 -8.21 -46.96
N ARG A 599 -5.69 -7.59 -46.98
CA ARG A 599 -6.94 -8.35 -47.09
C ARG A 599 -7.31 -8.68 -48.52
N GLY A 600 -6.48 -8.31 -49.49
CA GLY A 600 -6.63 -8.66 -50.91
C GLY A 600 -6.43 -10.15 -51.21
N TYR A 601 -6.75 -10.99 -50.26
CA TYR A 601 -6.38 -12.37 -50.13
C TYR A 601 -7.50 -13.19 -49.48
N GLU A 602 -8.65 -12.59 -49.19
CA GLU A 602 -9.84 -13.29 -48.72
C GLU A 602 -10.85 -13.43 -49.89
N VAL A 603 -11.59 -14.54 -49.99
CA VAL A 603 -12.57 -14.84 -51.08
C VAL A 603 -13.70 -15.80 -50.62
N THR A 604 -14.81 -15.94 -51.35
CA THR A 604 -15.97 -16.79 -50.96
C THR A 604 -16.60 -17.49 -52.15
N ASN A 605 -16.85 -18.80 -52.02
CA ASN A 605 -17.33 -19.69 -53.08
C ASN A 605 -16.59 -19.57 -54.42
N GLU A 606 -15.38 -19.02 -54.39
CA GLU A 606 -14.64 -18.76 -55.60
C GLU A 606 -14.15 -20.07 -56.17
N ALA A 607 -14.24 -20.22 -57.48
CA ALA A 607 -13.82 -21.45 -58.10
C ALA A 607 -12.32 -21.61 -57.84
N ILE A 608 -11.94 -22.72 -57.22
CA ILE A 608 -10.53 -23.06 -57.13
C ILE A 608 -10.03 -23.29 -58.55
N VAL A 609 -9.24 -22.33 -59.04
CA VAL A 609 -8.71 -22.32 -60.41
C VAL A 609 -7.69 -23.44 -60.56
N SER A 610 -6.80 -23.60 -59.58
CA SER A 610 -5.91 -24.74 -59.52
C SER A 610 -5.61 -25.13 -58.09
N ILE A 611 -5.65 -26.44 -57.86
CA ILE A 611 -5.05 -27.06 -56.69
C ILE A 611 -3.57 -27.16 -57.00
N LEU A 612 -2.82 -26.19 -56.49
CA LEU A 612 -1.38 -26.20 -56.61
C LEU A 612 -0.77 -27.29 -55.71
N SER A 613 -1.46 -27.65 -54.61
CA SER A 613 -1.10 -28.73 -53.67
C SER A 613 -2.23 -29.01 -52.66
N SER A 614 -2.06 -29.95 -51.74
CA SER A 614 -3.09 -30.32 -50.74
C SER A 614 -3.40 -29.27 -49.65
N THR A 615 -2.68 -28.14 -49.58
CA THR A 615 -2.86 -27.07 -48.57
C THR A 615 -2.92 -25.66 -49.19
N ARG A 616 -2.73 -25.58 -50.51
CA ARG A 616 -2.70 -24.34 -51.27
C ARG A 616 -3.55 -24.45 -52.50
N PHE A 617 -4.34 -23.43 -52.69
CA PHE A 617 -5.14 -23.25 -53.85
C PHE A 617 -5.03 -21.82 -54.35
N THR A 618 -5.30 -21.67 -55.63
CA THR A 618 -5.41 -20.37 -56.25
C THR A 618 -6.83 -20.11 -56.68
N TYR A 619 -7.15 -18.83 -56.71
CA TYR A 619 -8.33 -18.31 -57.34
C TYR A 619 -7.95 -17.02 -58.05
N ALA A 620 -8.76 -16.62 -59.02
CA ALA A 620 -8.49 -15.42 -59.78
C ALA A 620 -8.73 -14.17 -58.95
N LEU A 621 -7.83 -13.21 -59.10
CA LEU A 621 -7.93 -11.86 -58.60
C LEU A 621 -7.48 -10.88 -59.68
N ALA A 622 -8.42 -10.14 -60.26
CA ALA A 622 -8.17 -9.26 -61.38
C ALA A 622 -7.20 -8.08 -61.09
N ASN A 623 -6.92 -7.72 -59.81
CA ASN A 623 -6.18 -6.51 -59.35
C ASN A 623 -5.32 -6.73 -58.06
N ASN A 624 -4.35 -5.84 -57.73
CA ASN A 624 -3.32 -5.98 -56.66
C ASN A 624 -3.85 -5.98 -55.21
N PRO A 625 -3.45 -6.92 -54.32
CA PRO A 625 -3.99 -7.07 -52.97
C PRO A 625 -3.38 -6.14 -51.91
N GLY A 626 -2.39 -5.34 -52.28
CA GLY A 626 -1.74 -4.34 -51.43
C GLY A 626 -0.45 -4.80 -50.72
N PRO A 627 0.29 -3.86 -50.09
CA PRO A 627 1.53 -4.11 -49.34
C PRO A 627 1.27 -4.79 -47.99
N LEU A 628 2.11 -5.76 -47.67
CA LEU A 628 2.05 -6.58 -46.44
C LEU A 628 2.88 -5.93 -45.32
N VAL A 629 2.31 -5.33 -44.27
CA VAL A 629 3.12 -4.85 -43.13
C VAL A 629 2.32 -4.72 -41.82
N ALA A 630 2.70 -5.43 -40.75
CA ALA A 630 2.11 -5.36 -39.41
C ALA A 630 3.09 -4.72 -38.42
N GLY A 631 2.65 -3.79 -37.55
CA GLY A 631 3.49 -3.10 -36.53
C GLY A 631 3.74 -3.93 -35.26
N ILE A 632 4.00 -3.32 -34.10
CA ILE A 632 4.36 -4.02 -32.84
C ILE A 632 3.27 -5.00 -32.38
N ARG A 633 3.64 -6.26 -32.12
CA ARG A 633 2.78 -7.32 -31.59
C ARG A 633 2.50 -7.12 -30.09
N PRO A 634 1.35 -7.60 -29.60
CA PRO A 634 1.00 -7.54 -28.20
C PRO A 634 1.61 -8.73 -27.44
N PRO A 635 1.85 -8.59 -26.14
CA PRO A 635 1.48 -7.43 -25.35
C PRO A 635 2.46 -6.25 -25.53
N LYS A 636 1.94 -5.01 -25.51
CA LYS A 636 2.75 -3.79 -25.67
C LYS A 636 2.11 -2.60 -24.95
N LEU A 637 2.92 -1.58 -24.70
CA LEU A 637 2.57 -0.36 -24.00
C LEU A 637 3.14 0.85 -24.74
N ALA A 638 2.46 1.99 -24.68
CA ALA A 638 2.96 3.25 -25.23
C ALA A 638 2.66 4.46 -24.33
N LEU A 639 3.52 5.46 -24.43
CA LEU A 639 3.25 6.85 -24.06
C LEU A 639 3.36 7.69 -25.32
N GLU A 640 2.21 8.13 -25.82
CA GLU A 640 2.03 8.94 -27.02
C GLU A 640 2.18 10.43 -26.70
N PHE A 641 2.77 11.18 -27.63
CA PHE A 641 2.90 12.63 -27.59
C PHE A 641 2.43 13.21 -28.91
N ASP A 642 1.31 13.91 -28.91
CA ASP A 642 0.87 14.69 -30.04
C ASP A 642 1.48 16.10 -29.97
N THR A 643 2.13 16.49 -31.06
CA THR A 643 2.78 17.79 -31.18
C THR A 643 1.98 18.79 -31.99
N GLN A 644 0.77 18.46 -32.45
CA GLN A 644 -0.10 19.34 -33.23
C GLN A 644 -1.60 18.99 -33.08
N CYS A 645 -2.38 19.87 -32.42
CA CYS A 645 -3.84 19.78 -32.40
C CYS A 645 -4.43 19.97 -33.81
N ASN A 646 -5.09 18.94 -34.33
CA ASN A 646 -5.79 18.93 -35.60
C ASN A 646 -7.23 18.38 -35.46
N SER A 647 -8.21 19.28 -35.48
CA SER A 647 -9.63 18.91 -35.41
C SER A 647 -10.14 18.03 -36.57
N THR A 648 -9.37 17.86 -37.65
CA THR A 648 -9.68 16.93 -38.75
C THR A 648 -9.20 15.50 -38.49
N ARG A 649 -8.36 15.30 -37.46
CA ARG A 649 -7.86 13.99 -36.99
C ARG A 649 -8.39 13.64 -35.60
N ASN A 650 -9.62 14.05 -35.29
CA ASN A 650 -10.36 13.69 -34.07
C ASN A 650 -9.76 14.15 -32.71
N ASP A 651 -8.81 15.07 -32.71
CA ASP A 651 -8.37 15.76 -31.48
C ASP A 651 -9.53 16.46 -30.75
N PRO A 652 -9.55 16.48 -29.40
CA PRO A 652 -10.66 17.01 -28.62
C PRO A 652 -11.01 18.46 -29.01
N PRO A 653 -12.25 18.73 -29.47
CA PRO A 653 -12.60 20.00 -30.13
C PRO A 653 -12.57 21.24 -29.22
N SER A 654 -12.55 21.05 -27.90
CA SER A 654 -12.48 22.15 -26.92
C SER A 654 -11.05 22.66 -26.67
N GLY A 655 -10.03 22.04 -27.27
CA GLY A 655 -8.63 22.40 -27.08
C GLY A 655 -8.08 23.38 -28.13
N CYS A 656 -8.38 23.21 -29.42
CA CYS A 656 -7.55 23.82 -30.47
C CYS A 656 -7.63 25.37 -30.59
N SER A 657 -8.39 26.09 -29.77
CA SER A 657 -8.30 27.55 -29.67
C SER A 657 -7.20 27.99 -28.68
N GLY A 658 -5.93 27.97 -29.10
CA GLY A 658 -4.83 28.58 -28.33
C GLY A 658 -3.59 27.73 -28.03
N SER A 659 -3.48 26.53 -28.62
CA SER A 659 -2.35 25.56 -28.50
C SER A 659 -2.36 24.61 -27.29
N PRO A 660 -3.21 23.58 -27.24
CA PRO A 660 -2.97 22.42 -26.38
C PRO A 660 -2.42 21.26 -27.22
N HIS A 661 -1.23 20.83 -26.86
CA HIS A 661 -0.64 19.57 -27.27
C HIS A 661 -1.10 18.51 -26.26
N HIS A 662 -1.19 17.25 -26.66
CA HIS A 662 -1.69 16.17 -25.80
C HIS A 662 -0.68 15.02 -25.69
N TYR A 663 -0.84 14.19 -24.66
CA TYR A 663 -0.07 12.95 -24.49
C TYR A 663 -0.91 11.92 -23.76
N ALA A 664 -0.75 10.65 -24.13
CA ALA A 664 -1.60 9.57 -23.64
C ALA A 664 -0.90 8.24 -23.36
N PHE A 665 -1.45 7.45 -22.42
CA PHE A 665 -1.00 6.07 -22.16
C PHE A 665 -1.89 5.07 -22.88
N ASP A 666 -1.24 4.14 -23.59
CA ASP A 666 -1.93 3.08 -24.32
C ASP A 666 -1.40 1.70 -23.96
N TYR A 667 -2.30 0.71 -23.91
CA TYR A 667 -1.97 -0.68 -23.62
C TYR A 667 -2.72 -1.65 -24.55
N TRP A 668 -2.00 -2.67 -25.02
CA TRP A 668 -2.55 -3.78 -25.81
C TRP A 668 -2.10 -5.09 -25.16
N GLY A 669 -3.03 -5.85 -24.58
CA GLY A 669 -2.75 -7.08 -23.85
C GLY A 669 -2.81 -8.36 -24.70
N SER A 670 -3.39 -8.31 -25.91
CA SER A 670 -3.62 -9.49 -26.74
C SER A 670 -3.71 -9.16 -28.24
N ALA A 671 -3.61 -10.19 -29.10
CA ALA A 671 -3.79 -10.06 -30.55
C ALA A 671 -5.21 -9.56 -30.92
N ALA A 672 -6.19 -9.79 -30.04
CA ALA A 672 -7.54 -9.26 -30.20
C ALA A 672 -7.56 -7.74 -30.05
N ASP A 673 -6.70 -7.15 -29.22
CA ASP A 673 -6.65 -5.68 -29.00
C ASP A 673 -6.04 -4.93 -30.20
N ASN A 674 -5.48 -5.66 -31.16
CA ASN A 674 -4.69 -5.16 -32.28
C ASN A 674 -5.42 -5.29 -33.62
N ASN A 675 -6.76 -5.36 -33.67
CA ASN A 675 -7.52 -5.52 -34.92
C ASN A 675 -7.67 -4.16 -35.63
N PRO A 676 -6.87 -3.82 -36.65
CA PRO A 676 -7.23 -2.71 -37.52
C PRO A 676 -8.53 -3.09 -38.21
N ALA A 677 -9.54 -2.23 -38.11
CA ALA A 677 -10.81 -2.45 -38.78
C ALA A 677 -10.57 -2.93 -40.24
N PRO A 678 -11.10 -4.10 -40.62
CA PRO A 678 -11.04 -4.75 -41.94
C PRO A 678 -11.15 -3.91 -43.22
N SER A 679 -11.70 -2.70 -43.16
CA SER A 679 -12.36 -2.05 -44.29
C SER A 679 -11.97 -0.59 -44.54
N SER A 680 -11.07 0.02 -43.77
CA SER A 680 -10.73 1.43 -43.98
C SER A 680 -9.40 1.57 -44.72
N THR A 681 -9.50 1.80 -46.03
CA THR A 681 -8.41 2.41 -46.82
C THR A 681 -8.34 3.93 -46.61
N THR A 682 -9.25 4.52 -45.82
CA THR A 682 -9.42 5.99 -45.69
C THR A 682 -10.02 6.49 -44.34
N GLN A 683 -9.85 5.80 -43.21
CA GLN A 683 -10.26 6.35 -41.90
C GLN A 683 -9.15 6.19 -40.87
N ASP A 684 -8.67 7.34 -40.39
CA ASP A 684 -7.56 7.62 -39.46
C ASP A 684 -7.74 6.96 -38.09
N GLY A 685 -7.57 5.65 -38.03
CA GLY A 685 -7.70 4.87 -36.80
C GLY A 685 -6.37 4.44 -36.18
N SER A 686 -5.22 5.07 -36.47
CA SER A 686 -3.94 4.69 -35.82
C SER A 686 -2.85 5.77 -35.78
N ASP A 687 -3.22 7.05 -35.82
CA ASP A 687 -2.41 8.16 -35.30
C ASP A 687 -3.15 8.99 -34.24
N ASP A 688 -4.43 8.71 -33.99
CA ASP A 688 -5.23 9.30 -32.92
C ASP A 688 -6.02 8.19 -32.22
N VAL A 689 -5.76 7.98 -30.93
CA VAL A 689 -6.61 7.17 -30.08
C VAL A 689 -7.86 8.00 -29.78
N THR A 690 -8.88 7.91 -30.64
CA THR A 690 -10.18 8.59 -30.48
C THR A 690 -10.67 8.49 -29.04
N HIS A 691 -10.61 9.61 -28.33
CA HIS A 691 -11.02 9.73 -26.95
C HIS A 691 -12.55 9.57 -26.85
N ASN A 692 -13.01 8.39 -26.39
CA ASN A 692 -14.37 8.01 -25.93
C ASN A 692 -15.11 6.90 -26.69
N THR A 693 -14.51 6.17 -27.64
CA THR A 693 -15.28 5.15 -28.41
C THR A 693 -14.96 3.68 -28.12
N GLY A 694 -13.98 3.38 -27.27
CA GLY A 694 -13.68 2.01 -26.85
C GLY A 694 -14.72 1.45 -25.87
N VAL A 695 -15.81 0.88 -26.40
CA VAL A 695 -16.65 -0.05 -25.64
C VAL A 695 -15.87 -1.37 -25.54
N ALA A 696 -15.76 -1.94 -24.35
CA ALA A 696 -15.10 -3.22 -24.14
C ALA A 696 -15.57 -4.28 -25.16
N GLY A 697 -14.65 -4.85 -25.96
CA GLY A 697 -14.81 -6.19 -26.52
C GLY A 697 -14.88 -6.40 -28.05
N ASP A 698 -14.59 -5.42 -28.91
CA ASP A 698 -14.57 -5.67 -30.37
C ASP A 698 -13.17 -5.80 -31.02
N GLY A 699 -12.13 -5.54 -30.23
CA GLY A 699 -10.74 -5.64 -30.64
C GLY A 699 -10.23 -4.53 -31.56
N SER A 700 -11.05 -3.52 -31.86
CA SER A 700 -10.78 -2.55 -32.94
C SER A 700 -9.99 -1.30 -32.55
N GLN A 701 -9.73 -1.05 -31.26
CA GLN A 701 -9.00 0.12 -30.74
C GLN A 701 -8.18 -0.23 -29.48
N PRO A 702 -7.09 0.51 -29.15
CA PRO A 702 -6.42 0.39 -27.87
C PRO A 702 -7.41 0.52 -26.71
N LEU A 703 -7.27 -0.36 -25.72
CA LEU A 703 -7.97 -0.18 -24.46
C LEU A 703 -7.30 0.99 -23.76
N ASN A 704 -7.93 2.16 -23.73
CA ASN A 704 -7.56 3.16 -22.73
C ASN A 704 -7.73 2.47 -21.35
N PRO A 705 -6.64 2.29 -20.57
CA PRO A 705 -6.65 1.49 -19.35
C PRO A 705 -7.50 2.10 -18.23
N ARG A 706 -8.82 2.07 -18.38
CA ARG A 706 -9.76 2.17 -17.27
C ARG A 706 -9.91 0.77 -16.72
N SER A 707 -9.78 0.65 -15.40
CA SER A 707 -10.53 -0.26 -14.54
C SER A 707 -10.99 -1.52 -15.28
N LEU A 708 -10.15 -2.55 -15.31
CA LEU A 708 -10.62 -3.91 -15.50
C LEU A 708 -11.50 -4.26 -14.30
N SER A 709 -12.73 -3.75 -14.30
CA SER A 709 -13.82 -4.32 -13.55
C SER A 709 -14.08 -5.67 -14.19
N ILE A 710 -13.35 -6.69 -13.72
CA ILE A 710 -13.58 -8.12 -13.85
C ILE A 710 -14.62 -8.46 -14.93
N THR A 711 -14.26 -8.22 -16.19
CA THR A 711 -15.02 -8.69 -17.34
C THR A 711 -13.97 -9.23 -18.28
N ALA A 712 -13.66 -10.51 -18.09
CA ALA A 712 -12.78 -11.26 -18.97
C ALA A 712 -13.28 -11.18 -20.42
N ALA A 713 -12.32 -11.27 -21.34
CA ALA A 713 -12.52 -11.32 -22.79
C ALA A 713 -13.66 -12.28 -23.21
N THR A 714 -14.38 -11.86 -24.24
CA THR A 714 -15.36 -12.59 -25.07
C THR A 714 -15.70 -14.03 -24.66
N ALA A 715 -16.86 -14.15 -24.01
CA ALA A 715 -17.69 -15.34 -23.83
C ALA A 715 -16.93 -16.65 -23.61
N THR A 716 -16.27 -16.77 -22.46
CA THR A 716 -16.07 -18.09 -21.86
C THR A 716 -17.47 -18.67 -21.62
N PRO A 717 -17.80 -19.89 -22.08
CA PRO A 717 -19.11 -20.47 -21.83
C PRO A 717 -19.38 -20.51 -20.32
N THR A 718 -20.37 -19.75 -19.87
CA THR A 718 -20.74 -19.68 -18.45
C THR A 718 -21.95 -20.58 -18.24
N ALA A 719 -21.82 -21.53 -17.31
CA ALA A 719 -22.92 -22.42 -16.97
C ALA A 719 -23.05 -22.46 -15.44
N ASN A 720 -24.27 -22.22 -14.94
CA ASN A 720 -24.52 -22.26 -13.50
C ASN A 720 -24.43 -23.71 -13.02
N VAL A 721 -23.79 -23.94 -11.87
CA VAL A 721 -23.71 -25.26 -11.26
C VAL A 721 -25.05 -25.59 -10.60
N ALA A 722 -25.68 -26.66 -11.06
CA ALA A 722 -26.91 -27.22 -10.51
C ALA A 722 -26.62 -28.20 -9.37
N ALA A 723 -25.52 -28.96 -9.46
CA ALA A 723 -25.10 -29.91 -8.44
C ALA A 723 -23.59 -30.22 -8.53
N ALA A 724 -23.01 -30.67 -7.43
CA ALA A 724 -21.65 -31.20 -7.36
C ALA A 724 -21.64 -32.47 -6.51
N ARG A 725 -20.95 -33.52 -6.95
CA ARG A 725 -20.76 -34.77 -6.20
C ARG A 725 -19.32 -35.23 -6.27
N TRP A 726 -18.84 -35.89 -5.21
CA TRP A 726 -17.54 -36.54 -5.17
C TRP A 726 -17.73 -38.05 -4.94
N ALA A 727 -17.05 -38.87 -5.73
CA ALA A 727 -17.05 -40.32 -5.56
C ALA A 727 -15.69 -40.89 -5.97
N GLY A 728 -15.00 -41.54 -5.03
CA GLY A 728 -13.82 -42.37 -5.31
C GLY A 728 -12.69 -41.63 -6.04
N GLY A 729 -12.41 -40.38 -5.64
CA GLY A 729 -11.34 -39.58 -6.25
C GLY A 729 -11.75 -38.77 -7.48
N THR A 730 -13.03 -38.82 -7.89
CA THR A 730 -13.57 -38.07 -9.03
C THR A 730 -14.73 -37.19 -8.60
N SER A 731 -14.65 -35.89 -8.90
CA SER A 731 -15.74 -34.93 -8.75
C SER A 731 -16.55 -34.83 -10.05
N THR A 732 -17.87 -34.83 -9.96
CA THR A 732 -18.79 -34.53 -11.07
C THR A 732 -19.53 -33.23 -10.79
N ILE A 733 -19.56 -32.33 -11.76
CA ILE A 733 -20.35 -31.10 -11.74
C ILE A 733 -21.49 -31.23 -12.75
N THR A 734 -22.71 -30.94 -12.32
CA THR A 734 -23.89 -30.80 -13.18
C THR A 734 -24.19 -29.33 -13.35
N THR A 735 -24.45 -28.89 -14.58
CA THR A 735 -24.84 -27.51 -14.88
C THR A 735 -26.33 -27.39 -15.18
N THR A 736 -26.91 -26.21 -14.97
CA THR A 736 -28.35 -25.96 -15.18
C THR A 736 -28.76 -25.93 -16.66
N ALA A 737 -27.79 -25.84 -17.57
CA ALA A 737 -27.97 -25.82 -19.03
C ALA A 737 -26.72 -26.39 -19.71
N ALA A 738 -26.80 -26.61 -21.04
CA ALA A 738 -25.67 -27.13 -21.80
C ALA A 738 -24.46 -26.20 -21.71
N HIS A 739 -23.33 -26.71 -21.24
CA HIS A 739 -22.17 -25.90 -20.84
C HIS A 739 -21.15 -25.66 -21.97
N GLY A 740 -21.18 -26.41 -23.07
CA GLY A 740 -20.30 -26.18 -24.23
C GLY A 740 -18.79 -26.33 -23.95
N PHE A 741 -18.42 -27.07 -22.89
CA PHE A 741 -17.02 -27.28 -22.52
C PHE A 741 -16.44 -28.49 -23.27
N ALA A 742 -15.17 -28.42 -23.66
CA ALA A 742 -14.43 -29.52 -24.26
C ALA A 742 -13.59 -30.29 -23.22
N THR A 743 -13.38 -31.58 -23.44
CA THR A 743 -12.46 -32.38 -22.60
C THR A 743 -11.03 -31.84 -22.71
N GLY A 744 -10.37 -31.63 -21.56
CA GLY A 744 -9.05 -31.01 -21.46
C GLY A 744 -9.08 -29.49 -21.27
N GLN A 745 -10.27 -28.86 -21.30
CA GLN A 745 -10.43 -27.43 -21.06
C GLN A 745 -10.21 -27.09 -19.57
N SER A 746 -9.60 -25.93 -19.32
CA SER A 746 -9.45 -25.37 -17.98
C SER A 746 -10.71 -24.56 -17.63
N VAL A 747 -11.46 -24.99 -16.63
CA VAL A 747 -12.73 -24.37 -16.19
C VAL A 747 -12.57 -23.85 -14.77
N VAL A 748 -13.04 -22.63 -14.52
CA VAL A 748 -13.04 -22.01 -13.20
C VAL A 748 -14.37 -22.29 -12.50
N ILE A 749 -14.31 -22.90 -11.31
CA ILE A 749 -15.48 -23.16 -10.47
C ILE A 749 -15.49 -22.15 -9.32
N SER A 750 -16.37 -21.15 -9.37
CA SER A 750 -16.34 -19.97 -8.49
C SER A 750 -17.48 -19.91 -7.46
N ASP A 751 -18.63 -20.55 -7.69
CA ASP A 751 -19.85 -20.44 -6.85
C ASP A 751 -20.40 -21.79 -6.35
N VAL A 752 -19.50 -22.71 -5.97
CA VAL A 752 -19.85 -24.04 -5.47
C VAL A 752 -19.38 -24.21 -4.02
N SER A 753 -20.27 -24.60 -3.11
CA SER A 753 -19.89 -24.96 -1.72
C SER A 753 -20.00 -26.48 -1.59
N PRO A 754 -19.09 -27.20 -0.91
CA PRO A 754 -17.96 -26.68 -0.15
C PRO A 754 -16.80 -26.24 -1.04
N LEU A 755 -15.87 -25.48 -0.44
CA LEU A 755 -14.73 -24.88 -1.13
C LEU A 755 -13.82 -25.88 -1.85
N GLY A 756 -13.86 -27.18 -1.50
CA GLY A 756 -13.04 -28.20 -2.16
C GLY A 756 -13.37 -28.42 -3.64
N TYR A 757 -14.59 -28.09 -4.09
CA TYR A 757 -14.94 -28.08 -5.51
C TYR A 757 -14.47 -26.82 -6.25
N LYS A 758 -14.16 -25.72 -5.54
CA LYS A 758 -13.79 -24.45 -6.15
C LYS A 758 -12.36 -24.46 -6.70
N GLY A 759 -12.14 -23.57 -7.68
CA GLY A 759 -10.84 -23.34 -8.30
C GLY A 759 -10.80 -23.75 -9.76
N THR A 760 -9.65 -23.53 -10.37
CA THR A 760 -9.39 -23.88 -11.77
C THR A 760 -9.14 -25.38 -11.89
N ARG A 761 -9.91 -26.07 -12.73
CA ARG A 761 -9.84 -27.53 -12.95
C ARG A 761 -9.71 -27.82 -14.44
N THR A 762 -8.82 -28.73 -14.79
CA THR A 762 -8.88 -29.39 -16.10
C THR A 762 -10.01 -30.40 -16.06
N VAL A 763 -11.00 -30.24 -16.93
CA VAL A 763 -12.23 -31.03 -16.89
C VAL A 763 -12.32 -32.05 -18.02
N THR A 764 -13.05 -33.13 -17.79
CA THR A 764 -13.51 -34.07 -18.81
C THR A 764 -15.01 -33.86 -19.00
N ALA A 765 -15.42 -33.33 -20.14
CA ALA A 765 -16.84 -33.17 -20.48
C ALA A 765 -17.43 -34.57 -20.74
N THR A 766 -18.39 -34.99 -19.94
CA THR A 766 -19.02 -36.32 -20.06
C THR A 766 -20.27 -36.27 -20.92
N ASP A 767 -21.00 -35.14 -20.90
CA ASP A 767 -22.08 -34.83 -21.82
C ASP A 767 -22.30 -33.31 -21.88
N ALA A 768 -23.43 -32.85 -22.42
CA ALA A 768 -23.72 -31.43 -22.59
C ALA A 768 -23.91 -30.67 -21.26
N THR A 769 -24.32 -31.33 -20.17
CA THR A 769 -24.63 -30.71 -18.87
C THR A 769 -23.77 -31.24 -17.72
N HIS A 770 -22.81 -32.12 -18.00
CA HIS A 770 -21.98 -32.75 -16.99
C HIS A 770 -20.50 -32.76 -17.39
N PHE A 771 -19.66 -32.43 -16.41
CA PHE A 771 -18.22 -32.60 -16.54
C PHE A 771 -17.61 -33.11 -15.24
N THR A 772 -16.43 -33.75 -15.33
CA THR A 772 -15.73 -34.35 -14.20
C THR A 772 -14.30 -33.86 -14.08
N PHE A 773 -13.73 -33.95 -12.87
CA PHE A 773 -12.31 -33.71 -12.61
C PHE A 773 -11.81 -34.56 -11.44
N ALA A 774 -10.51 -34.86 -11.43
CA ALA A 774 -9.90 -35.62 -10.34
C ALA A 774 -9.79 -34.76 -9.08
N LEU A 775 -10.16 -35.32 -7.93
CA LEU A 775 -10.03 -34.68 -6.63
C LEU A 775 -9.67 -35.74 -5.58
N ALA A 776 -8.47 -35.66 -5.02
CA ALA A 776 -7.88 -36.75 -4.23
C ALA A 776 -8.54 -37.00 -2.86
N SER A 777 -9.28 -36.02 -2.33
CA SER A 777 -9.94 -36.07 -1.02
C SER A 777 -11.37 -35.58 -1.12
N ASP A 778 -12.27 -36.15 -0.30
CA ASP A 778 -13.67 -35.75 -0.23
C ASP A 778 -13.80 -34.25 0.16
N PRO A 779 -14.35 -33.39 -0.72
CA PRO A 779 -14.52 -31.97 -0.46
C PRO A 779 -15.69 -31.63 0.48
N GLY A 780 -16.53 -32.60 0.85
CA GLY A 780 -17.75 -32.43 1.65
C GLY A 780 -19.02 -32.20 0.80
N ASP A 781 -20.17 -32.19 1.48
CA ASP A 781 -21.49 -32.12 0.84
C ASP A 781 -21.87 -30.72 0.34
N TYR A 782 -22.39 -30.64 -0.89
CA TYR A 782 -22.89 -29.40 -1.48
C TYR A 782 -24.19 -28.93 -0.79
N PRO A 783 -24.30 -27.68 -0.28
CA PRO A 783 -25.50 -27.22 0.43
C PRO A 783 -26.66 -27.11 -0.56
N HIS A 784 -27.62 -28.03 -0.43
CA HIS A 784 -28.80 -28.12 -1.28
C HIS A 784 -29.81 -27.00 -0.98
N VAL A 785 -30.16 -26.20 -1.99
CA VAL A 785 -31.53 -25.66 -2.09
C VAL A 785 -32.38 -26.77 -2.68
N ALA A 786 -32.92 -27.62 -1.82
CA ALA A 786 -33.84 -28.67 -2.25
C ALA A 786 -35.23 -28.05 -2.45
N THR A 787 -35.82 -28.18 -3.64
CA THR A 787 -37.21 -27.80 -3.88
C THR A 787 -38.14 -28.93 -3.46
N PHE A 788 -39.37 -28.61 -3.07
CA PHE A 788 -40.37 -29.61 -2.73
C PHE A 788 -40.81 -30.32 -4.03
N SER A 789 -40.90 -31.64 -3.98
CA SER A 789 -41.60 -32.43 -5.00
C SER A 789 -42.98 -32.88 -4.50
N ALA A 790 -43.15 -33.05 -3.19
CA ALA A 790 -44.43 -33.29 -2.52
C ALA A 790 -44.36 -32.93 -1.03
N ALA A 791 -45.52 -32.72 -0.39
CA ALA A 791 -45.64 -32.65 1.06
C ALA A 791 -46.98 -33.22 1.54
N ASN A 792 -46.97 -33.91 2.68
CA ASN A 792 -48.15 -34.56 3.29
C ASN A 792 -48.20 -34.33 4.79
N TRP A 793 -49.39 -34.11 5.34
CA TRP A 793 -49.61 -33.89 6.76
C TRP A 793 -50.49 -34.99 7.34
N SER A 794 -50.16 -35.45 8.55
CA SER A 794 -50.90 -36.48 9.27
C SER A 794 -51.24 -36.02 10.69
N SER A 795 -52.49 -36.23 11.09
CA SER A 795 -52.96 -35.96 12.46
C SER A 795 -52.51 -37.02 13.48
N ALA A 796 -51.97 -38.15 13.03
CA ALA A 796 -51.48 -39.21 13.92
C ALA A 796 -50.25 -38.72 14.73
N GLY A 797 -50.32 -38.82 16.05
CA GLY A 797 -49.19 -38.46 16.94
C GLY A 797 -49.03 -36.98 17.28
N GLY A 798 -50.06 -36.14 17.07
CA GLY A 798 -50.02 -34.71 17.44
C GLY A 798 -49.75 -33.74 16.28
N GLY A 799 -49.82 -34.21 15.04
CA GLY A 799 -49.63 -33.41 13.83
C GLY A 799 -48.19 -33.46 13.31
N THR A 800 -47.94 -34.25 12.26
CA THR A 800 -46.63 -34.42 11.63
C THR A 800 -46.71 -34.09 10.14
N ALA A 801 -45.89 -33.15 9.69
CA ALA A 801 -45.68 -32.82 8.29
C ALA A 801 -44.48 -33.62 7.74
N THR A 802 -44.63 -34.22 6.56
CA THR A 802 -43.59 -34.93 5.81
C THR A 802 -43.35 -34.20 4.50
N VAL A 803 -42.10 -33.87 4.21
CA VAL A 803 -41.68 -33.20 2.97
C VAL A 803 -40.82 -34.14 2.16
N THR A 804 -41.15 -34.26 0.88
CA THR A 804 -40.32 -34.93 -0.12
C THR A 804 -39.64 -33.87 -0.97
N THR A 805 -38.33 -33.97 -1.13
CA THR A 805 -37.57 -33.07 -1.98
C THR A 805 -37.36 -33.64 -3.38
N SER A 806 -37.14 -32.76 -4.36
CA SER A 806 -36.90 -33.12 -5.77
C SER A 806 -35.54 -33.81 -6.02
N ALA A 807 -34.62 -33.72 -5.06
CA ALA A 807 -33.30 -34.37 -5.03
C ALA A 807 -32.89 -34.67 -3.58
N ALA A 808 -31.82 -35.43 -3.39
CA ALA A 808 -31.29 -35.69 -2.05
C ALA A 808 -30.94 -34.36 -1.34
N HIS A 809 -31.34 -34.18 -0.08
CA HIS A 809 -31.32 -32.88 0.58
C HIS A 809 -30.14 -32.66 1.54
N GLY A 810 -29.38 -33.70 1.89
CA GLY A 810 -28.18 -33.58 2.74
C GLY A 810 -28.41 -33.12 4.20
N LEU A 811 -29.67 -32.99 4.63
CA LEU A 811 -30.03 -32.64 6.01
C LEU A 811 -29.71 -33.76 7.02
N GLY A 812 -29.50 -33.38 8.28
CA GLY A 812 -29.44 -34.28 9.44
C GLY A 812 -30.61 -34.08 10.42
N SER A 813 -30.99 -35.12 11.16
CA SER A 813 -32.04 -35.03 12.20
C SER A 813 -31.64 -34.06 13.32
N GLY A 814 -32.57 -33.19 13.71
CA GLY A 814 -32.38 -32.09 14.68
C GLY A 814 -32.01 -30.74 14.04
N GLN A 815 -31.69 -30.72 12.74
CA GLN A 815 -31.34 -29.49 12.03
C GLN A 815 -32.55 -28.55 11.89
N VAL A 816 -32.32 -27.25 11.98
CA VAL A 816 -33.38 -26.23 11.79
C VAL A 816 -33.33 -25.72 10.35
N VAL A 817 -34.44 -25.82 9.64
CA VAL A 817 -34.59 -25.37 8.24
C VAL A 817 -35.71 -24.36 8.11
N THR A 818 -35.61 -23.46 7.13
CA THR A 818 -36.70 -22.55 6.77
C THR A 818 -37.35 -23.01 5.47
N LEU A 819 -38.67 -23.22 5.52
CA LEU A 819 -39.53 -23.55 4.39
C LEU A 819 -40.19 -22.27 3.88
N SER A 820 -40.06 -21.99 2.59
CA SER A 820 -40.63 -20.78 1.98
C SER A 820 -41.19 -21.04 0.58
N GLY A 821 -42.18 -20.25 0.18
CA GLY A 821 -42.79 -20.35 -1.15
C GLY A 821 -43.69 -21.57 -1.36
N VAL A 822 -44.11 -22.25 -0.29
CA VAL A 822 -45.08 -23.35 -0.34
C VAL A 822 -46.50 -22.78 -0.40
N SER A 823 -47.35 -23.37 -1.24
CA SER A 823 -48.79 -23.14 -1.31
C SER A 823 -49.54 -24.42 -0.93
N PRO A 824 -50.45 -24.42 0.06
CA PRO A 824 -50.89 -23.28 0.89
C PRO A 824 -49.79 -22.72 1.81
N THR A 825 -49.90 -21.45 2.22
CA THR A 825 -48.82 -20.77 2.94
C THR A 825 -48.58 -21.28 4.36
N GLN A 826 -49.53 -22.06 4.92
CA GLN A 826 -49.46 -22.67 6.24
C GLN A 826 -48.34 -23.72 6.38
N TRP A 827 -47.76 -24.17 5.27
CA TRP A 827 -46.57 -25.02 5.24
C TRP A 827 -45.25 -24.25 5.42
N ASN A 828 -45.26 -22.92 5.26
CA ASN A 828 -44.05 -22.10 5.40
C ASN A 828 -43.74 -21.84 6.88
N GLY A 829 -42.46 -21.79 7.20
CA GLY A 829 -42.01 -21.59 8.58
C GLY A 829 -40.61 -22.12 8.83
N THR A 830 -40.12 -21.89 10.04
CA THR A 830 -38.83 -22.43 10.50
C THR A 830 -39.11 -23.62 11.40
N HIS A 831 -38.58 -24.79 11.04
CA HIS A 831 -38.88 -26.06 11.68
C HIS A 831 -37.60 -26.83 12.02
N SER A 832 -37.58 -27.51 13.17
CA SER A 832 -36.58 -28.55 13.44
C SER A 832 -37.04 -29.84 12.77
N VAL A 833 -36.16 -30.45 11.97
CA VAL A 833 -36.52 -31.59 11.11
C VAL A 833 -35.97 -32.90 11.64
N THR A 834 -36.70 -33.98 11.41
CA THR A 834 -36.23 -35.36 11.57
C THR A 834 -36.08 -35.97 10.19
N VAL A 835 -34.86 -36.31 9.81
CA VAL A 835 -34.55 -36.86 8.48
C VAL A 835 -34.86 -38.34 8.48
N THR A 836 -35.69 -38.77 7.52
CA THR A 836 -36.12 -40.17 7.39
C THR A 836 -35.34 -40.91 6.30
N ASP A 837 -34.91 -40.22 5.24
CA ASP A 837 -33.94 -40.71 4.26
C ASP A 837 -33.30 -39.54 3.48
N ALA A 838 -32.56 -39.83 2.41
CA ALA A 838 -31.84 -38.82 1.63
C ALA A 838 -32.75 -37.75 0.98
N THR A 839 -34.02 -38.05 0.74
CA THR A 839 -35.00 -37.18 0.04
C THR A 839 -36.24 -36.84 0.87
N HIS A 840 -36.30 -37.30 2.13
CA HIS A 840 -37.45 -37.12 3.00
C HIS A 840 -37.05 -36.68 4.40
N PHE A 841 -37.79 -35.70 4.93
CA PHE A 841 -37.74 -35.32 6.32
C PHE A 841 -39.14 -34.98 6.86
N THR A 842 -39.28 -35.03 8.18
CA THR A 842 -40.52 -34.70 8.89
C THR A 842 -40.31 -33.58 9.90
N PHE A 843 -41.39 -32.88 10.26
CA PHE A 843 -41.41 -31.93 11.36
C PHE A 843 -42.81 -31.87 12.01
N ALA A 844 -42.86 -31.44 13.26
CA ALA A 844 -44.13 -31.29 13.98
C ALA A 844 -44.89 -30.06 13.48
N LEU A 845 -46.18 -30.24 13.18
CA LEU A 845 -47.08 -29.18 12.75
C LEU A 845 -48.48 -29.43 13.33
N SER A 846 -48.87 -28.64 14.33
CA SER A 846 -50.02 -28.94 15.20
C SER A 846 -51.40 -28.73 14.57
N ALA A 847 -51.48 -28.09 13.39
CA ALA A 847 -52.71 -27.86 12.66
C ALA A 847 -52.54 -28.31 11.21
N ASP A 848 -53.64 -28.77 10.59
CA ASP A 848 -53.64 -29.16 9.18
C ASP A 848 -53.31 -27.94 8.28
N PRO A 849 -52.19 -27.95 7.54
CA PRO A 849 -51.81 -26.86 6.66
C PRO A 849 -52.57 -26.86 5.32
N GLY A 850 -53.44 -27.84 5.08
CA GLY A 850 -54.14 -28.07 3.81
C GLY A 850 -53.29 -28.82 2.79
N THR A 851 -53.94 -29.38 1.76
CA THR A 851 -53.28 -30.18 0.72
C THR A 851 -52.22 -29.36 0.00
N TYR A 852 -50.99 -29.87 -0.08
CA TYR A 852 -49.91 -29.27 -0.86
C TYR A 852 -50.34 -29.07 -2.32
N VAL A 853 -50.19 -27.85 -2.83
CA VAL A 853 -50.56 -27.48 -4.20
C VAL A 853 -49.31 -27.33 -5.08
N SER A 854 -48.36 -26.48 -4.67
CA SER A 854 -47.14 -26.23 -5.44
C SER A 854 -46.13 -25.39 -4.65
N GLY A 855 -44.91 -25.29 -5.20
CA GLY A 855 -43.83 -24.45 -4.66
C GLY A 855 -43.13 -25.09 -3.46
N GLY A 856 -42.26 -24.33 -2.81
CA GLY A 856 -41.51 -24.79 -1.64
C GLY A 856 -40.01 -24.90 -1.88
N MET A 857 -39.24 -24.16 -1.09
CA MET A 857 -37.79 -24.26 -0.99
C MET A 857 -37.41 -24.59 0.45
N VAL A 858 -36.44 -25.49 0.61
CA VAL A 858 -35.80 -25.81 1.89
C VAL A 858 -34.45 -25.12 1.93
N ALA A 859 -34.25 -24.18 2.87
CA ALA A 859 -32.97 -23.51 3.07
C ALA A 859 -32.24 -24.04 4.32
N SER A 860 -30.97 -24.44 4.16
CA SER A 860 -30.07 -24.86 5.24
C SER A 860 -28.58 -24.57 4.93
N PRO A 861 -27.70 -24.25 5.91
CA PRO A 861 -27.96 -23.98 7.31
C PRO A 861 -27.78 -22.49 7.67
N LEU A 862 -28.61 -22.01 8.61
CA LEU A 862 -28.26 -20.83 9.41
C LEU A 862 -26.96 -21.14 10.18
N ARG A 863 -26.01 -20.19 10.18
CA ARG A 863 -24.75 -20.32 10.91
C ARG A 863 -25.01 -19.94 12.37
N THR A 864 -24.76 -20.85 13.30
CA THR A 864 -24.97 -20.60 14.73
C THR A 864 -23.83 -19.77 15.33
N ILE A 865 -24.18 -18.81 16.19
CA ILE A 865 -23.22 -17.98 16.92
C ILE A 865 -22.79 -18.74 18.18
N ALA A 866 -21.47 -18.93 18.33
CA ALA A 866 -20.86 -19.58 19.48
C ALA A 866 -20.44 -18.61 20.57
N GLY A 867 -20.33 -17.31 20.26
CA GLY A 867 -20.01 -16.27 21.24
C GLY A 867 -20.12 -14.86 20.69
N ALA A 868 -20.24 -13.86 21.58
CA ALA A 868 -20.17 -12.45 21.25
C ALA A 868 -19.44 -11.67 22.37
N SER A 869 -18.72 -10.61 22.01
CA SER A 869 -18.05 -9.71 22.96
C SER A 869 -18.11 -8.26 22.50
N TRP A 870 -17.93 -7.32 23.42
CA TRP A 870 -17.92 -5.89 23.12
C TRP A 870 -16.75 -5.18 23.81
N SER A 871 -16.16 -4.18 23.13
CA SER A 871 -15.08 -3.34 23.65
C SER A 871 -15.37 -1.85 23.44
N GLY A 872 -15.13 -1.04 24.47
CA GLY A 872 -15.33 0.42 24.45
C GLY A 872 -14.22 1.23 23.78
N SER A 873 -13.06 0.63 23.51
CA SER A 873 -11.97 1.31 22.78
C SER A 873 -12.41 1.64 21.35
N TYR A 874 -12.11 2.85 20.86
CA TYR A 874 -12.50 3.35 19.52
C TYR A 874 -14.02 3.54 19.28
N GLY A 875 -14.81 3.80 20.33
CA GLY A 875 -16.22 4.17 20.19
C GLY A 875 -17.16 2.99 19.94
N GLY A 876 -16.84 1.82 20.52
CA GLY A 876 -17.70 0.65 20.66
C GLY A 876 -17.64 -0.35 19.49
N THR A 877 -16.97 -1.49 19.69
CA THR A 877 -16.86 -2.59 18.69
C THR A 877 -17.38 -3.90 19.27
N ALA A 878 -18.33 -4.54 18.58
CA ALA A 878 -18.80 -5.88 18.87
C ALA A 878 -18.08 -6.91 17.99
N THR A 879 -17.67 -8.04 18.58
CA THR A 879 -17.06 -9.18 17.90
C THR A 879 -17.97 -10.38 18.02
N ILE A 880 -18.27 -11.06 16.91
CA ILE A 880 -19.08 -12.28 16.87
C ILE A 880 -18.19 -13.47 16.52
N THR A 881 -18.37 -14.55 17.27
CA THR A 881 -17.75 -15.85 17.02
C THR A 881 -18.82 -16.80 16.50
N THR A 882 -18.60 -17.40 15.34
CA THR A 882 -19.49 -18.41 14.76
C THR A 882 -19.00 -19.82 15.11
N ALA A 883 -19.92 -20.78 15.26
CA ALA A 883 -19.59 -22.15 15.67
C ALA A 883 -18.81 -22.96 14.60
N ALA A 884 -18.83 -22.49 13.35
CA ALA A 884 -18.10 -23.06 12.22
C ALA A 884 -17.77 -21.93 11.21
N ALA A 885 -16.81 -22.17 10.32
CA ALA A 885 -16.33 -21.15 9.39
C ALA A 885 -17.46 -20.48 8.59
N HIS A 886 -17.60 -19.16 8.70
CA HIS A 886 -18.79 -18.43 8.28
C HIS A 886 -18.81 -17.97 6.82
N GLY A 887 -17.68 -18.02 6.10
CA GLY A 887 -17.62 -17.70 4.67
C GLY A 887 -18.04 -16.28 4.26
N LEU A 888 -18.20 -15.34 5.22
CA LEU A 888 -18.43 -13.92 4.97
C LEU A 888 -17.17 -13.23 4.40
N VAL A 889 -17.34 -12.08 3.74
CA VAL A 889 -16.26 -11.13 3.39
C VAL A 889 -16.54 -9.73 3.96
N SER A 890 -15.49 -8.95 4.23
CA SER A 890 -15.61 -7.59 4.75
C SER A 890 -16.44 -6.70 3.81
N GLY A 891 -17.38 -5.95 4.40
CA GLY A 891 -18.35 -5.11 3.67
C GLY A 891 -19.70 -5.78 3.39
N GLN A 892 -19.86 -7.07 3.68
CA GLN A 892 -21.17 -7.74 3.63
C GLN A 892 -22.08 -7.29 4.79
N PHE A 893 -23.40 -7.37 4.58
CA PHE A 893 -24.39 -7.15 5.62
C PHE A 893 -25.01 -8.47 6.08
N VAL A 894 -25.12 -8.63 7.39
CA VAL A 894 -25.66 -9.83 8.01
C VAL A 894 -26.78 -9.48 8.98
N THR A 895 -27.77 -10.37 9.08
CA THR A 895 -28.81 -10.33 10.10
C THR A 895 -28.42 -11.26 11.24
N ILE A 896 -28.32 -10.71 12.44
CA ILE A 896 -28.08 -11.42 13.70
C ILE A 896 -29.38 -11.45 14.49
N SER A 897 -29.83 -12.65 14.88
CA SER A 897 -31.06 -12.82 15.66
C SER A 897 -30.88 -13.90 16.73
N GLY A 898 -31.57 -13.75 17.86
CA GLY A 898 -31.61 -14.76 18.93
C GLY A 898 -30.38 -14.79 19.84
N VAL A 899 -29.48 -13.81 19.78
CA VAL A 899 -28.41 -13.62 20.77
C VAL A 899 -29.00 -12.99 22.03
N SER A 900 -28.59 -13.50 23.20
CA SER A 900 -28.87 -12.92 24.52
C SER A 900 -27.56 -12.44 25.16
N PRO A 901 -27.43 -11.17 25.58
CA PRO A 901 -28.45 -10.12 25.58
C PRO A 901 -28.81 -9.64 24.18
N ALA A 902 -30.05 -9.16 24.00
CA ALA A 902 -30.59 -8.78 22.69
C ALA A 902 -29.87 -7.60 22.01
N GLY A 903 -28.97 -6.90 22.72
CA GLY A 903 -28.21 -5.78 22.18
C GLY A 903 -27.24 -6.14 21.05
N TYR A 904 -26.93 -7.43 20.86
CA TYR A 904 -26.16 -7.92 19.70
C TYR A 904 -27.03 -8.25 18.47
N ASN A 905 -28.36 -8.23 18.59
CA ASN A 905 -29.27 -8.56 17.49
C ASN A 905 -29.52 -7.33 16.59
N GLY A 906 -29.49 -7.53 15.29
CA GLY A 906 -29.66 -6.44 14.31
C GLY A 906 -29.11 -6.80 12.93
N VAL A 907 -29.14 -5.83 12.03
CA VAL A 907 -28.52 -5.94 10.70
C VAL A 907 -27.27 -5.06 10.68
N TYR A 908 -26.10 -5.66 10.40
CA TYR A 908 -24.82 -4.98 10.51
C TYR A 908 -23.96 -5.19 9.28
N GLY A 909 -23.25 -4.14 8.87
CA GLY A 909 -22.12 -4.27 7.95
C GLY A 909 -20.92 -4.82 8.72
N VAL A 910 -20.32 -5.89 8.21
CA VAL A 910 -19.30 -6.65 8.94
C VAL A 910 -17.89 -6.42 8.40
N THR A 911 -16.91 -6.44 9.29
CA THR A 911 -15.49 -6.58 8.95
C THR A 911 -15.04 -7.97 9.38
N VAL A 912 -14.66 -8.80 8.42
CA VAL A 912 -14.24 -10.18 8.67
C VAL A 912 -12.79 -10.18 9.14
N SER A 913 -12.54 -10.77 10.31
CA SER A 913 -11.20 -10.87 10.89
C SER A 913 -10.54 -12.21 10.59
N ASP A 914 -11.32 -13.30 10.52
CA ASP A 914 -10.85 -14.62 10.09
C ASP A 914 -12.03 -15.52 9.64
N ALA A 915 -11.81 -16.83 9.51
CA ALA A 915 -12.82 -17.78 9.04
C ALA A 915 -14.03 -17.91 9.99
N THR A 916 -13.90 -17.61 11.29
CA THR A 916 -14.93 -17.81 12.32
C THR A 916 -15.34 -16.53 13.06
N HIS A 917 -14.60 -15.44 12.88
CA HIS A 917 -14.83 -14.16 13.55
C HIS A 917 -15.07 -13.00 12.59
N PHE A 918 -16.03 -12.15 12.96
CA PHE A 918 -16.25 -10.85 12.32
C PHE A 918 -16.65 -9.79 13.35
N THR A 919 -16.47 -8.52 13.01
CA THR A 919 -16.77 -7.37 13.87
C THR A 919 -17.76 -6.41 13.23
N PHE A 920 -18.47 -5.65 14.07
CA PHE A 920 -19.28 -4.50 13.67
C PHE A 920 -19.32 -3.45 14.79
N ARG A 921 -19.66 -2.21 14.44
CA ARG A 921 -19.73 -1.12 15.41
C ARG A 921 -21.03 -1.16 16.22
N LEU A 922 -20.93 -1.03 17.53
CA LEU A 922 -22.06 -0.96 18.44
C LEU A 922 -21.77 0.09 19.53
N THR A 923 -22.53 1.18 19.54
CA THR A 923 -22.21 2.40 20.31
C THR A 923 -22.48 2.30 21.81
N THR A 924 -23.25 1.31 22.24
CA THR A 924 -23.58 1.05 23.65
C THR A 924 -23.18 -0.37 24.01
N ASP A 925 -22.66 -0.57 25.22
CA ASP A 925 -22.33 -1.89 25.75
C ASP A 925 -23.60 -2.77 25.81
N PRO A 926 -23.69 -3.86 25.02
CA PRO A 926 -24.84 -4.77 25.03
C PRO A 926 -24.82 -5.77 26.19
N GLY A 927 -23.75 -5.82 27.00
CA GLY A 927 -23.54 -6.78 28.08
C GLY A 927 -22.86 -8.08 27.64
N PHE A 928 -22.61 -8.97 28.60
CA PHE A 928 -21.93 -10.25 28.37
C PHE A 928 -22.83 -11.25 27.64
N TYR A 929 -22.32 -11.84 26.56
CA TYR A 929 -22.99 -12.93 25.86
C TYR A 929 -23.33 -14.08 26.81
N SER A 930 -24.59 -14.51 26.80
CA SER A 930 -25.12 -15.54 27.69
C SER A 930 -25.56 -16.80 26.96
N SER A 931 -26.16 -16.68 25.76
CA SER A 931 -26.52 -17.81 24.90
C SER A 931 -27.10 -17.36 23.55
N GLY A 932 -27.21 -18.31 22.62
CA GLY A 932 -28.03 -18.21 21.42
C GLY A 932 -27.36 -17.46 20.26
N GLY A 933 -28.13 -17.29 19.18
CA GLY A 933 -27.74 -16.51 18.01
C GLY A 933 -27.67 -17.33 16.73
N VAL A 934 -28.33 -16.81 15.69
CA VAL A 934 -28.23 -17.28 14.31
C VAL A 934 -27.85 -16.11 13.41
N LEU A 935 -27.08 -16.44 12.37
CA LEU A 935 -26.56 -15.52 11.38
C LEU A 935 -27.14 -15.86 10.00
N ALA A 936 -27.69 -14.87 9.31
CA ALA A 936 -28.15 -14.94 7.93
C ALA A 936 -27.60 -13.78 7.08
N LEU A 937 -27.42 -13.99 5.77
CA LEU A 937 -27.13 -12.89 4.84
C LEU A 937 -28.40 -12.04 4.63
N ALA A 938 -28.27 -10.71 4.68
CA ALA A 938 -29.41 -9.81 4.46
C ALA A 938 -29.71 -9.63 2.95
N PRO A 939 -30.96 -9.83 2.47
CA PRO A 939 -31.29 -9.62 1.05
C PRO A 939 -31.29 -8.13 0.69
N LEU A 940 -30.69 -7.79 -0.46
CA LEU A 940 -30.35 -6.40 -0.83
C LEU A 940 -31.43 -5.64 -1.64
N VAL A 941 -32.56 -6.27 -2.02
CA VAL A 941 -33.61 -5.66 -2.86
C VAL A 941 -35.00 -6.18 -2.48
N GLN A 942 -35.97 -5.28 -2.26
CA GLN A 942 -37.37 -5.63 -1.99
C GLN A 942 -38.30 -5.10 -3.09
N ALA A 943 -39.22 -5.93 -3.58
CA ALA A 943 -40.20 -5.53 -4.60
C ALA A 943 -41.31 -4.66 -3.99
N ILE A 944 -41.68 -3.58 -4.70
CA ILE A 944 -42.78 -2.69 -4.33
C ILE A 944 -44.08 -3.26 -4.94
N GLY A 945 -45.10 -3.39 -4.10
CA GLY A 945 -46.44 -3.87 -4.46
C GLY A 945 -47.46 -2.76 -4.67
N GLY A 946 -47.19 -1.53 -4.20
CA GLY A 946 -48.07 -0.38 -4.38
C GLY A 946 -47.42 0.95 -3.97
N ALA A 947 -47.91 2.07 -4.52
CA ALA A 947 -47.55 3.42 -4.08
C ALA A 947 -48.73 4.39 -4.21
N ALA A 948 -48.80 5.40 -3.33
CA ALA A 948 -49.82 6.45 -3.37
C ALA A 948 -49.25 7.78 -2.90
N TRP A 949 -49.76 8.89 -3.43
CA TRP A 949 -49.31 10.24 -3.10
C TRP A 949 -50.42 11.08 -2.44
N SER A 950 -50.09 11.78 -1.36
CA SER A 950 -50.99 12.75 -0.71
C SER A 950 -50.21 13.84 0.01
N SER A 951 -50.59 15.11 -0.17
CA SER A 951 -50.11 16.26 0.62
C SER A 951 -48.58 16.33 0.79
N GLY A 952 -47.84 16.14 -0.31
CA GLY A 952 -46.38 16.25 -0.31
C GLY A 952 -45.63 15.02 0.19
N GLN A 953 -46.31 13.88 0.40
CA GLN A 953 -45.69 12.59 0.73
C GLN A 953 -46.15 11.48 -0.22
N ALA A 954 -45.22 10.63 -0.64
CA ALA A 954 -45.53 9.36 -1.29
C ALA A 954 -45.38 8.21 -0.28
N SER A 955 -46.38 7.34 -0.22
CA SER A 955 -46.41 6.11 0.56
C SER A 955 -46.16 4.91 -0.36
N PHE A 956 -45.46 3.90 0.16
CA PHE A 956 -45.09 2.69 -0.57
C PHE A 956 -45.43 1.46 0.26
N THR A 957 -45.90 0.42 -0.43
CA THR A 957 -46.16 -0.90 0.12
C THR A 957 -45.21 -1.89 -0.53
N THR A 958 -44.49 -2.66 0.26
CA THR A 958 -43.58 -3.71 -0.21
C THR A 958 -44.23 -5.08 -0.15
N ARG A 959 -43.82 -6.00 -1.04
CA ARG A 959 -44.44 -7.34 -1.17
C ARG A 959 -44.06 -8.32 -0.05
N ALA A 960 -43.04 -7.99 0.74
CA ALA A 960 -42.63 -8.69 1.95
C ALA A 960 -42.04 -7.66 2.93
N PRO A 961 -41.91 -7.97 4.23
CA PRO A 961 -41.32 -7.06 5.19
C PRO A 961 -39.98 -6.50 4.71
N HIS A 962 -39.84 -5.18 4.66
CA HIS A 962 -38.72 -4.50 4.03
C HIS A 962 -37.54 -4.24 4.98
N TYR A 963 -37.77 -4.38 6.30
CA TYR A 963 -36.77 -4.20 7.36
C TYR A 963 -36.01 -2.86 7.34
N LEU A 964 -36.50 -1.88 6.56
CA LEU A 964 -36.04 -0.50 6.57
C LEU A 964 -36.21 0.14 7.96
N ALA A 965 -35.40 1.15 8.27
CA ALA A 965 -35.56 2.01 9.44
C ALA A 965 -35.95 3.45 9.04
N THR A 966 -36.72 4.15 9.90
CA THR A 966 -36.99 5.58 9.71
C THR A 966 -35.68 6.37 9.70
N GLY A 967 -35.51 7.23 8.69
CA GLY A 967 -34.26 7.97 8.45
C GLY A 967 -33.28 7.26 7.51
N GLN A 968 -33.61 6.06 7.03
CA GLN A 968 -32.76 5.32 6.10
C GLN A 968 -32.88 5.83 4.66
N THR A 969 -31.76 5.89 3.93
CA THR A 969 -31.76 6.24 2.51
C THR A 969 -31.94 4.99 1.64
N VAL A 970 -32.88 5.07 0.70
CA VAL A 970 -33.18 4.00 -0.26
C VAL A 970 -33.16 4.54 -1.69
N VAL A 971 -32.94 3.67 -2.66
CA VAL A 971 -33.14 3.96 -4.08
C VAL A 971 -34.40 3.24 -4.54
N ILE A 972 -35.35 4.01 -5.07
CA ILE A 972 -36.58 3.52 -5.68
C ILE A 972 -36.40 3.56 -7.19
N SER A 973 -36.64 2.43 -7.86
CA SER A 973 -36.44 2.30 -9.31
C SER A 973 -37.50 1.43 -9.95
N GLY A 974 -37.80 1.69 -11.23
CA GLY A 974 -38.75 0.90 -12.01
C GLY A 974 -40.22 1.17 -11.69
N MET A 975 -40.55 2.25 -10.98
CA MET A 975 -41.92 2.69 -10.74
C MET A 975 -42.51 3.35 -11.99
N THR A 976 -43.80 3.11 -12.24
CA THR A 976 -44.60 3.83 -13.23
C THR A 976 -45.80 4.48 -12.53
N PRO A 977 -46.00 5.81 -12.65
CA PRO A 977 -45.18 6.81 -13.35
C PRO A 977 -43.77 7.00 -12.75
N ALA A 978 -42.81 7.44 -13.57
CA ALA A 978 -41.40 7.54 -13.17
C ALA A 978 -41.11 8.59 -12.07
N GLY A 979 -42.07 9.47 -11.76
CA GLY A 979 -41.94 10.49 -10.72
C GLY A 979 -41.83 9.95 -9.29
N TYR A 980 -42.08 8.64 -9.08
CA TYR A 980 -41.78 7.95 -7.80
C TYR A 980 -40.34 7.42 -7.71
N ASN A 981 -39.56 7.43 -8.81
CA ASN A 981 -38.19 6.94 -8.82
C ASN A 981 -37.23 8.00 -8.28
N GLY A 982 -36.19 7.55 -7.56
CA GLY A 982 -35.18 8.44 -7.01
C GLY A 982 -34.55 7.89 -5.74
N THR A 983 -33.61 8.66 -5.19
CA THR A 983 -32.97 8.38 -3.90
C THR A 983 -33.68 9.18 -2.82
N HIS A 984 -34.22 8.50 -1.81
CA HIS A 984 -35.08 9.12 -0.80
C HIS A 984 -34.73 8.64 0.59
N THR A 985 -34.87 9.51 1.57
CA THR A 985 -34.91 9.11 2.98
C THR A 985 -36.32 8.67 3.33
N VAL A 986 -36.45 7.47 3.89
CA VAL A 986 -37.75 6.87 4.21
C VAL A 986 -38.16 7.14 5.64
N ALA A 987 -39.45 7.33 5.87
CA ALA A 987 -40.07 7.20 7.18
C ALA A 987 -40.87 5.89 7.21
N VAL A 988 -40.45 4.95 8.04
CA VAL A 988 -41.05 3.62 8.09
C VAL A 988 -42.28 3.67 8.97
N THR A 989 -43.42 3.22 8.44
CA THR A 989 -44.70 3.21 9.16
C THR A 989 -44.98 1.84 9.76
N ASP A 990 -44.61 0.76 9.07
CA ASP A 990 -44.65 -0.60 9.62
C ASP A 990 -43.67 -1.53 8.86
N ALA A 991 -43.74 -2.84 9.11
CA ALA A 991 -42.83 -3.82 8.52
C ALA A 991 -42.86 -3.85 6.98
N THR A 992 -43.95 -3.45 6.34
CA THR A 992 -44.18 -3.50 4.89
C THR A 992 -44.46 -2.14 4.25
N HIS A 993 -44.61 -1.09 5.04
CA HIS A 993 -44.96 0.26 4.58
C HIS A 993 -43.96 1.32 5.01
N PHE A 994 -43.65 2.23 4.09
CA PHE A 994 -42.85 3.43 4.36
C PHE A 994 -43.33 4.62 3.52
N THR A 995 -42.99 5.83 3.94
CA THR A 995 -43.25 7.08 3.21
C THR A 995 -41.96 7.81 2.86
N ILE A 996 -42.02 8.66 1.84
CA ILE A 996 -40.98 9.62 1.46
C ILE A 996 -41.61 11.00 1.26
N PRO A 997 -40.87 12.09 1.53
CA PRO A 997 -41.26 13.41 1.06
C PRO A 997 -41.19 13.47 -0.48
N LEU A 998 -42.27 13.88 -1.12
CA LEU A 998 -42.33 14.09 -2.57
C LEU A 998 -43.23 15.30 -2.86
N ALA A 999 -42.62 16.45 -3.17
CA ALA A 999 -43.33 17.74 -3.23
C ALA A 999 -44.36 17.85 -4.36
N THR A 1000 -44.14 17.14 -5.48
CA THR A 1000 -45.02 17.14 -6.65
C THR A 1000 -45.77 15.81 -6.75
N ASN A 1001 -47.04 15.86 -7.15
CA ASN A 1001 -47.83 14.64 -7.37
C ASN A 1001 -47.34 13.90 -8.63
N PRO A 1002 -46.78 12.68 -8.52
CA PRO A 1002 -46.24 11.94 -9.66
C PRO A 1002 -47.32 11.20 -10.48
N GLY A 1003 -48.59 11.19 -10.04
CA GLY A 1003 -49.69 10.45 -10.68
C GLY A 1003 -50.00 9.10 -10.03
N ALA A 1004 -51.06 8.43 -10.49
CA ALA A 1004 -51.51 7.14 -9.92
C ALA A 1004 -50.55 6.00 -10.29
N TYR A 1005 -50.11 5.23 -9.30
CA TYR A 1005 -49.27 4.05 -9.50
C TYR A 1005 -49.95 3.02 -10.42
N SER A 1006 -49.26 2.59 -11.48
CA SER A 1006 -49.81 1.66 -12.47
C SER A 1006 -49.07 0.32 -12.53
N ALA A 1007 -47.75 0.27 -12.32
CA ALA A 1007 -46.98 -0.98 -12.25
C ALA A 1007 -45.53 -0.75 -11.78
N GLY A 1008 -44.88 -1.87 -11.42
CA GLY A 1008 -43.42 -1.96 -11.24
C GLY A 1008 -42.91 -1.50 -9.88
N GLY A 1009 -41.59 -1.42 -9.74
CA GLY A 1009 -40.94 -0.86 -8.55
C GLY A 1009 -40.11 -1.84 -7.72
N SER A 1010 -38.90 -1.43 -7.41
CA SER A 1010 -38.07 -2.04 -6.37
C SER A 1010 -37.52 -0.95 -5.47
N VAL A 1011 -37.44 -1.25 -4.17
CA VAL A 1011 -36.70 -0.46 -3.18
C VAL A 1011 -35.45 -1.23 -2.80
N LYS A 1012 -34.29 -0.58 -2.89
CA LYS A 1012 -32.99 -1.11 -2.45
C LYS A 1012 -32.36 -0.15 -1.45
N PHE A 1013 -31.52 -0.66 -0.55
CA PHE A 1013 -30.69 0.20 0.29
C PHE A 1013 -29.87 1.14 -0.60
N GLY A 1014 -29.71 2.39 -0.15
CA GLY A 1014 -28.81 3.36 -0.78
C GLY A 1014 -27.35 2.96 -0.59
N GLY A 1015 -26.92 1.88 -1.24
CA GLY A 1015 -25.53 1.48 -1.38
C GLY A 1015 -24.96 2.04 -2.69
N GLY A 1016 -24.01 2.96 -2.56
CA GLY A 1016 -22.97 3.30 -3.54
C GLY A 1016 -23.32 3.22 -5.03
N GLY A 1017 -24.15 4.14 -5.52
CA GLY A 1017 -24.05 4.65 -6.89
C GLY A 1017 -23.43 6.05 -6.81
N MET A 1018 -22.27 6.25 -7.43
CA MET A 1018 -21.47 7.48 -7.33
C MET A 1018 -22.19 8.71 -7.94
N THR A 1019 -22.68 9.62 -7.09
CA THR A 1019 -22.85 11.06 -7.40
C THR A 1019 -22.58 11.88 -6.16
N SER A 1020 -21.52 12.69 -6.16
CA SER A 1020 -21.02 13.43 -4.99
C SER A 1020 -21.73 14.77 -4.84
N THR A 1021 -22.39 15.00 -3.70
CA THR A 1021 -23.23 16.19 -3.48
C THR A 1021 -22.98 16.83 -2.11
N VAL A 1022 -23.05 18.17 -2.08
CA VAL A 1022 -23.17 18.97 -0.86
C VAL A 1022 -24.66 19.22 -0.60
N ILE A 1023 -25.11 19.00 0.64
CA ILE A 1023 -26.46 19.39 1.08
C ILE A 1023 -26.31 20.44 2.19
N ALA A 1024 -26.74 21.67 1.90
CA ALA A 1024 -27.01 22.65 2.94
C ALA A 1024 -28.39 22.37 3.55
N ALA A 1025 -28.53 22.53 4.87
CA ALA A 1025 -29.81 22.43 5.54
C ALA A 1025 -30.78 23.48 4.96
N GLY A 1026 -31.73 23.04 4.12
CA GLY A 1026 -32.80 23.87 3.56
C GLY A 1026 -32.64 24.38 2.12
N ALA A 1027 -31.64 23.95 1.34
CA ALA A 1027 -31.45 24.41 -0.06
C ALA A 1027 -31.10 23.28 -1.05
N THR A 1028 -31.23 23.59 -2.35
CA THR A 1028 -30.98 22.70 -3.50
C THR A 1028 -29.56 22.11 -3.49
N SER A 1029 -29.48 20.80 -3.70
CA SER A 1029 -28.22 20.05 -3.79
C SER A 1029 -27.32 20.60 -4.90
N THR A 1030 -26.03 20.78 -4.60
CA THR A 1030 -25.01 21.17 -5.58
C THR A 1030 -23.92 20.10 -5.63
N THR A 1031 -23.45 19.77 -6.84
CA THR A 1031 -22.41 18.77 -7.10
C THR A 1031 -21.02 19.27 -6.67
N ILE A 1032 -20.26 18.38 -6.05
CA ILE A 1032 -18.86 18.63 -5.70
C ILE A 1032 -18.00 18.33 -6.93
N ASP A 1033 -17.25 19.32 -7.39
CA ASP A 1033 -16.31 19.20 -8.50
C ASP A 1033 -14.94 18.67 -8.03
N SER A 1034 -14.46 19.13 -6.87
CA SER A 1034 -13.25 18.60 -6.25
C SER A 1034 -13.18 18.89 -4.75
N ALA A 1035 -12.34 18.14 -4.03
CA ALA A 1035 -11.95 18.42 -2.66
C ALA A 1035 -10.44 18.18 -2.44
N SER A 1036 -9.78 19.07 -1.72
CA SER A 1036 -8.35 18.97 -1.38
C SER A 1036 -8.12 19.30 0.09
N TRP A 1037 -6.98 18.88 0.64
CA TRP A 1037 -6.62 19.11 2.04
C TRP A 1037 -5.22 19.69 2.18
N SER A 1038 -5.07 20.68 3.06
CA SER A 1038 -3.80 21.33 3.37
C SER A 1038 -3.31 20.95 4.76
N ARG A 1039 -2.14 20.29 4.82
CA ARG A 1039 -1.46 19.98 6.09
C ARG A 1039 -1.02 21.23 6.84
N ALA A 1040 -0.67 22.30 6.12
CA ALA A 1040 -0.18 23.55 6.72
C ALA A 1040 -1.27 24.27 7.53
N THR A 1041 -2.55 24.07 7.19
CA THR A 1041 -3.67 24.76 7.83
C THR A 1041 -4.73 23.84 8.42
N ALA A 1042 -4.56 22.51 8.30
CA ALA A 1042 -5.56 21.50 8.68
C ALA A 1042 -6.96 21.82 8.12
N THR A 1043 -7.01 22.28 6.86
CA THR A 1043 -8.23 22.77 6.22
C THR A 1043 -8.50 21.97 4.95
N ALA A 1044 -9.76 21.56 4.76
CA ALA A 1044 -10.25 21.01 3.52
C ALA A 1044 -10.89 22.13 2.66
N THR A 1045 -10.59 22.13 1.36
CA THR A 1045 -11.17 23.05 0.37
C THR A 1045 -12.04 22.25 -0.59
N VAL A 1046 -13.30 22.67 -0.76
CA VAL A 1046 -14.28 22.01 -1.63
C VAL A 1046 -14.68 22.98 -2.73
N VAL A 1047 -14.61 22.51 -3.98
CA VAL A 1047 -15.05 23.23 -5.17
C VAL A 1047 -16.38 22.63 -5.63
N THR A 1048 -17.37 23.46 -5.93
CA THR A 1048 -18.66 23.00 -6.47
C THR A 1048 -18.82 23.41 -7.93
N THR A 1049 -19.61 22.64 -8.68
CA THR A 1049 -19.82 22.86 -10.13
C THR A 1049 -20.66 24.09 -10.46
N ALA A 1050 -21.33 24.69 -9.46
CA ALA A 1050 -22.16 25.89 -9.59
C ALA A 1050 -22.09 26.74 -8.31
N ALA A 1051 -22.59 27.98 -8.37
CA ALA A 1051 -22.67 28.86 -7.21
C ALA A 1051 -23.48 28.21 -6.08
N HIS A 1052 -22.83 27.98 -4.93
CA HIS A 1052 -23.40 27.23 -3.81
C HIS A 1052 -24.12 28.11 -2.77
N GLY A 1053 -23.93 29.43 -2.80
CA GLY A 1053 -24.62 30.38 -1.91
C GLY A 1053 -24.35 30.20 -0.41
N LEU A 1054 -23.23 29.55 -0.04
CA LEU A 1054 -22.88 29.22 1.34
C LEU A 1054 -22.23 30.42 2.04
N VAL A 1055 -22.45 30.54 3.36
CA VAL A 1055 -21.86 31.60 4.20
C VAL A 1055 -21.00 31.02 5.33
N VAL A 1056 -20.04 31.81 5.82
CA VAL A 1056 -19.18 31.41 6.94
C VAL A 1056 -19.99 31.14 8.20
N GLY A 1057 -19.72 30.03 8.88
CA GLY A 1057 -20.43 29.55 10.07
C GLY A 1057 -21.61 28.63 9.79
N GLN A 1058 -21.96 28.40 8.52
CA GLN A 1058 -23.05 27.49 8.11
C GLN A 1058 -22.64 26.03 8.23
N GLN A 1059 -23.54 25.16 8.73
CA GLN A 1059 -23.35 23.70 8.71
C GLN A 1059 -23.82 23.11 7.38
N VAL A 1060 -22.97 22.28 6.77
CA VAL A 1060 -23.24 21.58 5.51
C VAL A 1060 -22.88 20.10 5.65
N ASN A 1061 -23.65 19.22 5.01
CA ASN A 1061 -23.35 17.80 4.96
C ASN A 1061 -22.64 17.48 3.63
N ILE A 1062 -21.42 16.96 3.73
CA ILE A 1062 -20.62 16.50 2.60
C ILE A 1062 -20.76 14.98 2.50
N ALA A 1063 -21.20 14.49 1.34
CA ALA A 1063 -21.38 13.06 1.13
C ALA A 1063 -20.91 12.63 -0.27
N GLY A 1064 -20.37 11.41 -0.35
CA GLY A 1064 -19.98 10.78 -1.62
C GLY A 1064 -18.60 11.22 -2.14
N VAL A 1065 -17.76 11.84 -1.32
CA VAL A 1065 -16.37 12.22 -1.63
C VAL A 1065 -15.42 11.07 -1.24
N TYR A 1066 -14.52 10.66 -2.13
CA TYR A 1066 -13.43 9.72 -1.82
C TYR A 1066 -12.07 10.44 -1.96
N PRO A 1067 -11.16 10.37 -0.97
CA PRO A 1067 -11.24 9.59 0.25
C PRO A 1067 -12.37 9.97 1.22
N THR A 1068 -12.91 8.99 1.95
CA THR A 1068 -14.14 9.15 2.76
C THR A 1068 -14.01 10.12 3.93
N ALA A 1069 -12.78 10.48 4.30
CA ALA A 1069 -12.47 11.43 5.37
C ALA A 1069 -12.90 12.87 5.06
N TYR A 1070 -13.19 13.21 3.79
CA TYR A 1070 -13.82 14.49 3.42
C TYR A 1070 -15.33 14.53 3.70
N ASN A 1071 -15.97 13.40 3.99
CA ASN A 1071 -17.41 13.32 4.21
C ASN A 1071 -17.78 13.60 5.68
N GLY A 1072 -18.98 14.13 5.88
CA GLY A 1072 -19.57 14.39 7.19
C GLY A 1072 -20.24 15.75 7.27
N THR A 1073 -20.85 16.03 8.42
CA THR A 1073 -21.38 17.36 8.73
C THR A 1073 -20.25 18.27 9.17
N VAL A 1074 -20.04 19.35 8.44
CA VAL A 1074 -18.92 20.29 8.64
C VAL A 1074 -19.41 21.72 8.74
N THR A 1075 -18.66 22.58 9.42
CA THR A 1075 -18.94 24.02 9.53
C THR A 1075 -18.06 24.79 8.56
N VAL A 1076 -18.66 25.59 7.69
CA VAL A 1076 -17.97 26.38 6.66
C VAL A 1076 -17.12 27.48 7.32
N THR A 1077 -15.82 27.52 7.01
CA THR A 1077 -14.84 28.50 7.51
C THR A 1077 -14.54 29.63 6.52
N SER A 1078 -14.70 29.38 5.22
CA SER A 1078 -14.67 30.40 4.16
C SER A 1078 -15.54 29.96 2.98
N ALA A 1079 -16.06 30.91 2.19
CA ALA A 1079 -16.89 30.64 1.01
C ALA A 1079 -16.73 31.75 -0.04
N THR A 1080 -16.72 31.40 -1.33
CA THR A 1080 -16.69 32.35 -2.46
C THR A 1080 -18.06 32.44 -3.14
N THR A 1081 -18.44 33.63 -3.60
CA THR A 1081 -19.72 33.89 -4.30
C THR A 1081 -19.57 34.00 -5.82
N THR A 1082 -18.33 33.99 -6.32
CA THR A 1082 -17.96 34.04 -7.74
C THR A 1082 -17.01 32.91 -8.09
N ALA A 1083 -16.98 32.49 -9.36
CA ALA A 1083 -16.17 31.37 -9.81
C ALA A 1083 -14.64 31.62 -9.60
N PRO A 1084 -13.87 30.60 -9.17
CA PRO A 1084 -14.32 29.25 -8.80
C PRO A 1084 -15.14 29.27 -7.50
N TYR A 1085 -16.29 28.60 -7.51
CA TYR A 1085 -17.22 28.54 -6.38
C TYR A 1085 -16.71 27.52 -5.36
N GLN A 1086 -16.19 27.99 -4.23
CA GLN A 1086 -15.45 27.19 -3.26
C GLN A 1086 -15.87 27.51 -1.83
N PHE A 1087 -15.77 26.52 -0.96
CA PHE A 1087 -15.83 26.72 0.48
C PHE A 1087 -14.81 25.85 1.22
N THR A 1088 -14.44 26.25 2.43
CA THR A 1088 -13.49 25.51 3.27
C THR A 1088 -14.10 25.09 4.60
N TYR A 1089 -13.51 24.08 5.26
CA TYR A 1089 -13.81 23.69 6.63
C TYR A 1089 -12.60 23.03 7.31
N ALA A 1090 -12.59 22.96 8.64
CA ALA A 1090 -11.50 22.34 9.40
C ALA A 1090 -11.53 20.80 9.32
N LEU A 1091 -10.41 20.18 8.99
CA LEU A 1091 -10.23 18.72 8.93
C LEU A 1091 -8.87 18.36 9.53
N ALA A 1092 -8.86 17.71 10.70
CA ALA A 1092 -7.66 17.54 11.52
C ALA A 1092 -6.70 16.43 11.07
N GLY A 1093 -7.12 15.54 10.16
CA GLY A 1093 -6.31 14.44 9.65
C GLY A 1093 -6.24 14.42 8.12
N ASP A 1094 -5.12 13.93 7.58
CA ASP A 1094 -4.93 13.76 6.13
C ASP A 1094 -5.95 12.74 5.60
N PRO A 1095 -6.81 13.13 4.64
CA PRO A 1095 -7.81 12.24 4.09
C PRO A 1095 -7.24 11.11 3.21
N GLY A 1096 -5.97 11.17 2.78
CA GLY A 1096 -5.35 10.12 1.94
C GLY A 1096 -5.35 10.42 0.44
N GLY A 1097 -5.39 11.70 0.06
CA GLY A 1097 -5.40 12.18 -1.34
C GLY A 1097 -6.55 13.13 -1.65
N SER A 1098 -6.52 13.80 -2.82
CA SER A 1098 -7.57 14.73 -3.27
C SER A 1098 -8.71 14.00 -4.00
N PHE A 1099 -9.93 14.55 -3.91
CA PHE A 1099 -11.10 14.11 -4.67
C PHE A 1099 -11.34 14.98 -5.92
N SER A 1100 -11.79 14.38 -7.02
CA SER A 1100 -12.42 15.06 -8.15
C SER A 1100 -13.74 14.37 -8.51
N GLY A 1101 -14.84 15.13 -8.57
CA GLY A 1101 -16.20 14.67 -8.84
C GLY A 1101 -16.55 14.60 -10.32
N SER A 1102 -15.59 14.77 -11.20
CA SER A 1102 -15.71 14.29 -12.58
C SER A 1102 -15.56 12.76 -12.56
N VAL A 1103 -16.69 12.03 -12.72
CA VAL A 1103 -16.62 10.61 -13.11
C VAL A 1103 -15.78 10.54 -14.37
N PHE A 1104 -14.82 9.62 -14.33
CA PHE A 1104 -13.63 9.48 -15.14
C PHE A 1104 -12.40 10.15 -14.49
N PRO A 1105 -11.41 9.39 -13.92
CA PRO A 1105 -10.04 9.80 -14.20
C PRO A 1105 -10.03 10.05 -15.70
N ARG A 1106 -9.59 11.23 -16.15
CA ARG A 1106 -9.42 11.45 -17.58
C ARG A 1106 -8.77 10.17 -18.14
N PRO A 1107 -9.24 9.64 -19.31
CA PRO A 1107 -8.45 8.63 -20.04
C PRO A 1107 -7.02 9.14 -19.96
N GLY A 1108 -6.01 8.30 -19.74
CA GLY A 1108 -4.67 8.78 -19.47
C GLY A 1108 -4.24 9.78 -20.55
N ILE A 1109 -4.51 11.07 -20.34
CA ILE A 1109 -4.54 12.17 -21.30
C ILE A 1109 -4.44 13.41 -20.45
N ALA A 1110 -3.36 14.15 -20.65
CA ALA A 1110 -3.29 15.51 -20.17
C ALA A 1110 -2.87 16.43 -21.31
N THR A 1111 -3.32 17.68 -21.20
CA THR A 1111 -3.08 18.73 -22.17
C THR A 1111 -2.10 19.71 -21.57
N THR A 1112 -1.03 20.03 -22.29
CA THR A 1112 -0.10 21.10 -21.89
C THR A 1112 0.27 21.94 -23.11
N ASN A 1113 0.77 23.14 -22.88
CA ASN A 1113 1.41 23.91 -23.93
C ASN A 1113 2.83 23.35 -24.09
N MET A 1114 3.21 22.87 -25.28
CA MET A 1114 4.57 22.41 -25.57
C MET A 1114 5.23 23.37 -26.58
N PRO A 1115 5.90 24.44 -26.12
CA PRO A 1115 6.51 25.39 -27.02
C PRO A 1115 7.56 24.73 -27.89
N THR A 1116 7.66 25.16 -29.15
CA THR A 1116 8.81 24.79 -29.99
C THR A 1116 10.10 25.37 -29.40
N GLY A 1117 11.21 24.66 -29.58
CA GLY A 1117 12.53 25.10 -29.15
C GLY A 1117 12.81 25.04 -27.64
N THR A 1118 11.89 24.54 -26.81
CA THR A 1118 12.13 24.32 -25.37
C THR A 1118 12.40 22.85 -25.05
N ASP A 1119 13.14 22.60 -23.96
CA ASP A 1119 13.34 21.25 -23.45
C ASP A 1119 12.19 20.86 -22.54
N ILE A 1120 11.52 19.77 -22.87
CA ILE A 1120 10.47 19.17 -22.05
C ILE A 1120 11.02 17.89 -21.43
N HIS A 1121 10.89 17.76 -20.12
CA HIS A 1121 11.38 16.61 -19.39
C HIS A 1121 10.27 15.58 -19.24
N VAL A 1122 10.61 14.32 -19.47
CA VAL A 1122 9.71 13.19 -19.28
C VAL A 1122 10.37 12.20 -18.33
N ARG A 1123 9.63 11.83 -17.29
CA ARG A 1123 9.95 10.68 -16.45
C ARG A 1123 8.77 9.74 -16.40
N LEU A 1124 8.99 8.46 -16.68
CA LEU A 1124 8.00 7.39 -16.62
C LEU A 1124 8.44 6.34 -15.60
N ASP A 1125 7.63 6.13 -14.56
CA ASP A 1125 7.82 5.10 -13.55
C ASP A 1125 6.80 3.97 -13.77
N LEU A 1126 7.28 2.77 -14.09
CA LEU A 1126 6.49 1.57 -14.34
C LEU A 1126 6.74 0.54 -13.23
N ARG A 1127 5.68 -0.11 -12.77
CA ARG A 1127 5.74 -1.15 -11.74
C ARG A 1127 4.88 -2.33 -12.13
N ARG A 1128 5.50 -3.49 -12.32
CA ARG A 1128 4.81 -4.76 -12.54
C ARG A 1128 4.79 -5.51 -11.21
N SER A 1129 3.61 -5.84 -10.72
CA SER A 1129 3.41 -6.69 -9.54
C SER A 1129 2.88 -8.04 -9.98
N TYR A 1130 3.25 -9.10 -9.27
CA TYR A 1130 2.69 -10.45 -9.43
C TYR A 1130 2.13 -10.94 -8.10
N ASP A 1131 0.85 -11.31 -8.10
CA ASP A 1131 0.19 -11.98 -7.00
C ASP A 1131 0.27 -13.50 -7.23
N ALA A 1132 1.07 -14.18 -6.41
CA ALA A 1132 1.26 -15.63 -6.52
C ALA A 1132 0.00 -16.43 -6.12
N ALA A 1133 -0.89 -15.87 -5.30
CA ALA A 1133 -2.11 -16.54 -4.86
C ALA A 1133 -3.18 -16.53 -5.95
N THR A 1134 -3.31 -15.41 -6.67
CA THR A 1134 -4.25 -15.27 -7.80
C THR A 1134 -3.62 -15.58 -9.16
N ARG A 1135 -2.29 -15.75 -9.21
CA ARG A 1135 -1.46 -15.85 -10.43
C ARG A 1135 -1.72 -14.71 -11.41
N GLN A 1136 -1.91 -13.51 -10.87
CA GLN A 1136 -2.31 -12.34 -11.63
C GLN A 1136 -1.19 -11.30 -11.59
N SER A 1137 -0.79 -10.81 -12.76
CA SER A 1137 0.10 -9.66 -12.85
C SER A 1137 -0.67 -8.36 -13.04
N THR A 1138 -0.20 -7.30 -12.39
CA THR A 1138 -0.74 -5.95 -12.53
C THR A 1138 0.37 -4.96 -12.87
N LEU A 1139 0.08 -3.99 -13.72
CA LEU A 1139 0.98 -2.91 -14.09
C LEU A 1139 0.44 -1.58 -13.56
N ASN A 1140 1.33 -0.79 -12.96
CA ASN A 1140 1.10 0.60 -12.57
C ASN A 1140 2.09 1.49 -13.32
N MET A 1141 1.62 2.65 -13.75
CA MET A 1141 2.34 3.56 -14.62
C MET A 1141 2.10 5.00 -14.20
N LYS A 1142 3.18 5.78 -14.07
CA LYS A 1142 3.12 7.21 -13.76
C LYS A 1142 4.08 7.95 -14.65
N ALA A 1143 3.59 8.94 -15.39
CA ALA A 1143 4.46 9.86 -16.13
C ALA A 1143 4.37 11.28 -15.59
N TYR A 1144 5.54 11.91 -15.53
CA TYR A 1144 5.78 13.29 -15.14
C TYR A 1144 6.34 14.00 -16.37
N ILE A 1145 5.56 14.89 -16.97
CA ILE A 1145 5.85 15.53 -18.25
C ILE A 1145 5.74 17.04 -18.06
N GLY A 1146 6.84 17.76 -18.24
CA GLY A 1146 6.86 19.22 -18.13
C GLY A 1146 8.23 19.79 -17.79
N ASN A 1147 8.26 21.06 -17.35
CA ASN A 1147 9.48 21.66 -16.82
C ASN A 1147 9.64 21.24 -15.34
N PRO A 1148 10.81 20.76 -14.89
CA PRO A 1148 11.03 20.36 -13.50
C PRO A 1148 10.59 21.40 -12.46
N THR A 1149 10.74 22.69 -12.77
CA THR A 1149 10.34 23.78 -11.86
C THR A 1149 8.84 23.83 -11.60
N ASP A 1150 8.01 23.38 -12.55
CA ASP A 1150 6.54 23.33 -12.41
C ASP A 1150 6.12 22.29 -11.37
N PHE A 1151 7.02 21.34 -11.08
CA PHE A 1151 6.86 20.27 -10.09
C PHE A 1151 7.57 20.57 -8.77
N PHE A 1152 8.14 21.77 -8.60
CA PHE A 1152 9.07 22.09 -7.50
C PHE A 1152 10.24 21.09 -7.40
N CYS A 1153 10.65 20.53 -8.53
CA CYS A 1153 11.75 19.59 -8.64
C CYS A 1153 12.95 20.22 -9.38
N LEU A 1154 14.15 19.75 -9.07
CA LEU A 1154 15.34 20.04 -9.84
C LEU A 1154 15.44 19.08 -11.04
N THR A 1155 16.21 19.47 -12.05
CA THR A 1155 16.54 18.57 -13.18
C THR A 1155 17.20 17.27 -12.68
N ALA A 1156 18.02 17.36 -11.62
CA ALA A 1156 18.67 16.21 -11.00
C ALA A 1156 17.66 15.21 -10.40
N ASP A 1157 16.51 15.67 -9.91
CA ASP A 1157 15.49 14.80 -9.31
C ASP A 1157 14.77 13.97 -10.38
N PHE A 1158 14.45 14.60 -11.52
CA PHE A 1158 13.92 13.89 -12.69
C PHE A 1158 14.90 12.86 -13.25
N GLN A 1159 16.19 13.20 -13.26
CA GLN A 1159 17.25 12.32 -13.73
C GLN A 1159 17.53 11.16 -12.76
N ASN A 1160 17.21 11.31 -11.49
CA ASN A 1160 17.45 10.30 -10.46
C ASN A 1160 16.44 9.15 -10.61
N LEU A 1161 16.87 8.07 -11.28
CA LEU A 1161 16.06 6.86 -11.48
C LEU A 1161 16.14 5.90 -10.29
N ALA A 1162 16.81 6.29 -9.20
CA ALA A 1162 17.02 5.44 -8.03
C ALA A 1162 15.84 5.34 -7.10
N ARG A 1163 15.12 6.44 -6.93
CA ARG A 1163 13.91 6.53 -6.12
C ARG A 1163 12.70 6.80 -6.97
N ASP A 1164 11.52 6.75 -6.39
CA ASP A 1164 10.33 7.33 -6.99
C ASP A 1164 10.40 8.87 -6.94
N LEU A 1165 9.89 9.55 -7.97
CA LEU A 1165 9.98 11.02 -8.05
C LEU A 1165 9.32 11.73 -6.85
N PRO A 1166 8.15 11.27 -6.33
CA PRO A 1166 7.51 11.89 -5.17
C PRO A 1166 8.30 11.82 -3.87
N GLU A 1167 9.36 11.02 -3.81
CA GLU A 1167 10.26 10.96 -2.66
C GLU A 1167 11.42 11.97 -2.75
N LEU A 1168 11.68 12.53 -3.94
CA LEU A 1168 12.81 13.42 -4.20
C LEU A 1168 12.44 14.90 -4.10
N CYS A 1169 11.20 15.24 -4.43
CA CYS A 1169 10.67 16.60 -4.42
C CYS A 1169 9.20 16.61 -3.95
N ALA A 1170 8.71 17.78 -3.52
CA ALA A 1170 7.33 17.96 -3.02
C ALA A 1170 6.34 17.31 -4.00
N PRO A 1171 5.39 16.47 -3.51
CA PRO A 1171 4.84 15.37 -4.28
C PRO A 1171 4.23 15.88 -5.58
N PRO A 1172 4.91 15.72 -6.73
CA PRO A 1172 4.31 16.11 -7.98
C PRO A 1172 3.16 15.15 -8.20
N ALA A 1173 1.96 15.69 -8.39
CA ALA A 1173 0.91 14.88 -9.00
C ALA A 1173 1.47 14.38 -10.33
N ALA A 1174 1.36 13.07 -10.57
CA ALA A 1174 1.72 12.53 -11.87
C ALA A 1174 0.91 13.30 -12.92
N THR A 1175 1.58 13.73 -13.99
CA THR A 1175 0.91 14.43 -15.08
C THR A 1175 -0.16 13.53 -15.70
N ILE A 1176 0.12 12.23 -15.72
CA ILE A 1176 -0.76 11.16 -16.14
C ILE A 1176 -0.37 9.90 -15.36
N GLU A 1177 -1.36 9.16 -14.83
CA GLU A 1177 -1.14 7.88 -14.16
C GLU A 1177 -2.22 6.86 -14.48
N GLN A 1178 -1.85 5.58 -14.43
CA GLN A 1178 -2.73 4.43 -14.56
C GLN A 1178 -2.28 3.35 -13.58
N ASN A 1179 -3.20 2.82 -12.78
CA ASN A 1179 -2.89 1.83 -11.75
C ASN A 1179 -3.77 0.59 -11.93
N GLY A 1180 -3.20 -0.60 -11.67
CA GLY A 1180 -3.92 -1.87 -11.64
C GLY A 1180 -4.25 -2.47 -13.01
N ILE A 1181 -3.46 -2.19 -14.05
CA ILE A 1181 -3.66 -2.77 -15.38
C ILE A 1181 -3.34 -4.28 -15.31
N VAL A 1182 -4.33 -5.15 -15.46
CA VAL A 1182 -4.09 -6.59 -15.45
C VAL A 1182 -3.37 -7.01 -16.72
N ILE A 1183 -2.29 -7.77 -16.55
CA ILE A 1183 -1.55 -8.39 -17.63
C ILE A 1183 -1.99 -9.85 -17.72
N ASN A 1184 -2.56 -10.25 -18.86
CA ASN A 1184 -3.02 -11.62 -19.10
C ASN A 1184 -1.81 -12.50 -19.51
N ASP A 1185 -1.30 -13.31 -18.58
CA ASP A 1185 -0.19 -14.27 -18.81
C ASP A 1185 -0.62 -15.52 -19.61
N VAL A 1186 -1.40 -15.36 -20.69
CA VAL A 1186 -2.04 -16.49 -21.42
C VAL A 1186 -1.02 -17.41 -22.12
N ALA A 1187 0.22 -16.94 -22.33
CA ALA A 1187 1.29 -17.70 -23.00
C ALA A 1187 2.65 -17.69 -22.25
N GLY A 1188 2.68 -17.25 -20.98
CA GLY A 1188 3.89 -16.97 -20.20
C GLY A 1188 3.82 -15.61 -19.50
N PRO A 1189 4.80 -15.24 -18.64
CA PRO A 1189 4.77 -13.95 -17.93
C PRO A 1189 4.95 -12.81 -18.92
N ALA A 1190 3.85 -12.13 -19.25
CA ALA A 1190 3.86 -11.00 -20.17
C ALA A 1190 4.55 -9.78 -19.54
N PHE A 1191 5.30 -9.06 -20.37
CA PHE A 1191 6.26 -8.02 -19.99
C PHE A 1191 7.31 -8.48 -18.97
N ALA A 1192 7.75 -9.75 -19.04
CA ALA A 1192 8.91 -10.17 -18.26
C ALA A 1192 10.17 -9.40 -18.68
N ASN A 1193 10.35 -9.20 -19.98
CA ASN A 1193 11.38 -8.35 -20.57
C ASN A 1193 10.74 -7.45 -21.65
N VAL A 1194 11.25 -6.23 -21.79
CA VAL A 1194 10.69 -5.24 -22.70
C VAL A 1194 11.76 -4.60 -23.56
N TYR A 1195 11.47 -4.43 -24.85
CA TYR A 1195 12.20 -3.49 -25.68
C TYR A 1195 11.63 -2.09 -25.48
N VAL A 1196 12.49 -1.09 -25.40
CA VAL A 1196 12.11 0.31 -25.24
C VAL A 1196 12.61 1.10 -26.44
N GLY A 1197 11.75 1.90 -27.05
CA GLY A 1197 12.11 2.66 -28.23
C GLY A 1197 11.19 3.84 -28.49
N PHE A 1198 11.62 4.69 -29.42
CA PHE A 1198 10.89 5.85 -29.86
C PHE A 1198 10.48 5.67 -31.31
N THR A 1199 9.23 5.97 -31.64
CA THR A 1199 8.71 5.91 -33.01
C THR A 1199 7.99 7.20 -33.36
N ASN A 1200 8.06 7.62 -34.62
CA ASN A 1200 7.25 8.71 -35.16
C ASN A 1200 6.28 8.21 -36.24
N ALA A 1201 5.26 9.03 -36.54
CA ALA A 1201 4.33 8.79 -37.65
C ALA A 1201 4.89 9.33 -38.97
N ARG A 1202 4.31 8.87 -40.08
CA ARG A 1202 4.51 9.47 -41.40
C ARG A 1202 3.54 10.65 -41.56
N GLY A 1203 4.04 11.79 -42.01
CA GLY A 1203 3.20 12.89 -42.50
C GLY A 1203 2.38 12.48 -43.72
N ALA A 1204 1.07 12.68 -43.70
CA ALA A 1204 0.18 12.36 -44.82
C ALA A 1204 0.38 13.31 -46.01
N ASN A 1205 0.83 14.54 -45.74
CA ASN A 1205 0.97 15.63 -46.72
C ASN A 1205 2.36 16.28 -46.71
N ALA A 1206 2.64 17.12 -47.71
CA ALA A 1206 3.90 17.86 -47.87
C ALA A 1206 4.13 18.93 -46.79
N SER A 1207 3.08 19.21 -46.01
CA SER A 1207 3.03 20.20 -44.94
C SER A 1207 3.21 19.58 -43.54
N ASP A 1208 3.38 18.25 -43.44
CA ASP A 1208 3.47 17.51 -42.18
C ASP A 1208 4.94 17.23 -41.80
N ASP A 1209 5.84 18.16 -42.10
CA ASP A 1209 7.26 18.07 -41.75
C ASP A 1209 7.39 18.14 -40.22
N GLN A 1210 7.88 17.08 -39.59
CA GLN A 1210 8.12 17.03 -38.14
C GLN A 1210 9.60 16.80 -37.86
N SER A 1211 10.15 17.50 -36.87
CA SER A 1211 11.48 17.22 -36.36
C SER A 1211 11.50 17.31 -34.83
N ILE A 1212 11.84 16.19 -34.18
CA ILE A 1212 11.98 16.07 -32.73
C ILE A 1212 13.41 15.64 -32.41
N SER A 1213 14.04 16.31 -31.44
CA SER A 1213 15.32 15.88 -30.87
C SER A 1213 15.11 15.36 -29.46
N ILE A 1214 15.58 14.14 -29.19
CA ILE A 1214 15.49 13.46 -27.90
C ILE A 1214 16.91 13.27 -27.34
N THR A 1215 17.13 13.71 -26.10
CA THR A 1215 18.43 13.68 -25.42
C THR A 1215 18.30 13.14 -24.00
N ASN A 1216 19.44 12.82 -23.38
CA ASN A 1216 19.52 12.34 -22.00
C ASN A 1216 18.60 11.14 -21.69
N VAL A 1217 18.40 10.25 -22.67
CA VAL A 1217 17.63 9.02 -22.46
C VAL A 1217 18.37 8.13 -21.47
N MET A 1218 17.67 7.72 -20.42
CA MET A 1218 18.15 6.81 -19.38
C MET A 1218 17.06 5.82 -19.02
N PHE A 1219 17.46 4.57 -18.81
CA PHE A 1219 16.60 3.49 -18.34
C PHE A 1219 17.22 2.85 -17.13
N ARG A 1220 16.42 2.56 -16.11
CA ARG A 1220 16.82 1.75 -14.97
C ARG A 1220 15.76 0.68 -14.68
N THR A 1221 16.21 -0.56 -14.58
CA THR A 1221 15.39 -1.67 -14.08
C THR A 1221 15.77 -1.99 -12.64
N GLN A 1222 14.81 -2.41 -11.82
CA GLN A 1222 15.02 -2.80 -10.42
C GLN A 1222 14.23 -4.06 -10.08
#